data_AF-A0A349Y2U9-F1
#
_entry.id   AF-A0A349Y2U9-F1
#
_cell.length_a   1.000
_cell.length_b   1.000
_cell.length_c   1.000
_cell.angle_alpha   90.00
_cell.angle_beta   90.00
_cell.angle_gamma   90.00
#
_symmetry.space_group_name_H-M   'P 1'
#
loop_
_entity.id
_entity.type
_entity.pdbx_description
1 polymer ?
#
loop_
_entity_poly.entity_id
_entity_poly.type
_entity_poly.pdbx_seq_one_letter_code
_entity_poly.pdbx_strand_id
1 'polypeptide(L)'
;MADNFGRFAAVPIGPLLAARDGGLTLATTAAANISRMAKSDVAQSTGTVGVEFAVWGDDPMSAVVGIVTATAPLNTYPGATAAGVGWELGTGRVMLNGAAVASGLPIAKPGDIAGLRLVFGTPTRMQFYLGATQVHQRDITLAGPLHFAAALAASKAGGLCMVVNAGQWNARGPAALAGWKVAKASGPVTRLSDVDWLTAPGDLPANARYEGLIAEGVSLISEINFWPWGGDPVTQTSAAECVVLDAEGLLDSLALSGASGMPVQIRAGSSAGMLADTSALFRFTVDRIEINDDGSKTVHFRDAHDDLDETINRGVFMPNIAALAWKPQPVVIGAVASVPAMGANSDATAMFVADGLVYTDAVMDRGDLMEPGTFSLSPDGQQLIMKSPPVTPVVADLSSVGPGQRPATLQQAMADIMGRLGKTSWSGGDCAAVDAATGYAGVGYYAGNAITGRDAMNAILPSYGAACYQDATGVLRFTRVVAPETISGAPAFELTANDMAEDLLAVPDDAPNLTRRMAYRPNAQALAASDLVTDVVDVPQARRDELSGLFRAQVYGGGVLHQHYRRADAADPVISLFWNAADAQSEIDRVVGMYRQQRFFYQVTVRGDQSLAPQPGQIGRLTYPRYGLEEGKAVLVRRVERNPATGDVVLTMWG
;
A
#
# COMPACT_ATOMS: atom_id res chain seq x y z
N MET A 1 -9.18 6.64 3.63
CA MET A 1 -10.63 6.37 3.40
C MET A 1 -10.73 5.55 2.11
N ALA A 2 -11.28 4.33 2.15
CA ALA A 2 -11.43 3.52 0.94
C ALA A 2 -12.29 4.30 -0.08
N ASP A 3 -11.75 4.57 -1.27
CA ASP A 3 -12.46 5.28 -2.32
C ASP A 3 -13.81 4.57 -2.61
N ASN A 4 -14.91 5.33 -2.68
CA ASN A 4 -16.20 4.76 -3.02
C ASN A 4 -16.29 4.59 -4.55
N PHE A 5 -15.91 3.42 -5.03
CA PHE A 5 -15.93 3.06 -6.45
C PHE A 5 -17.35 2.85 -6.95
N GLY A 6 -17.58 3.23 -8.19
CA GLY A 6 -18.83 3.04 -8.89
C GLY A 6 -19.10 1.57 -9.22
N ARG A 7 -20.39 1.18 -9.15
CA ARG A 7 -20.87 -0.19 -9.32
C ARG A 7 -22.16 -0.22 -10.14
N PHE A 8 -22.60 -1.40 -10.56
CA PHE A 8 -23.94 -1.54 -11.13
C PHE A 8 -25.00 -1.26 -10.06
N ALA A 9 -25.91 -0.33 -10.34
CA ALA A 9 -27.02 -0.03 -9.46
C ALA A 9 -27.94 -1.26 -9.32
N ALA A 10 -28.27 -1.65 -8.09
CA ALA A 10 -29.25 -2.71 -7.85
C ALA A 10 -30.67 -2.28 -8.25
N VAL A 11 -31.00 -1.01 -8.03
CA VAL A 11 -32.26 -0.37 -8.46
C VAL A 11 -31.97 1.10 -8.80
N PRO A 12 -32.50 1.65 -9.91
CA PRO A 12 -33.27 0.97 -10.95
C PRO A 12 -32.35 0.22 -11.94
N ILE A 13 -32.76 -0.98 -12.36
CA ILE A 13 -32.04 -1.86 -13.30
C ILE A 13 -32.97 -2.39 -14.39
N GLY A 14 -32.44 -2.66 -15.60
CA GLY A 14 -33.20 -3.22 -16.71
C GLY A 14 -33.82 -4.58 -16.39
N PRO A 15 -34.98 -4.91 -16.99
CA PRO A 15 -35.68 -6.16 -16.70
C PRO A 15 -34.82 -7.38 -17.02
N LEU A 16 -34.91 -8.42 -16.18
CA LEU A 16 -34.16 -9.68 -16.30
C LEU A 16 -32.63 -9.53 -16.21
N LEU A 17 -32.15 -8.42 -15.67
CA LEU A 17 -30.78 -8.24 -15.20
C LEU A 17 -30.77 -8.19 -13.68
N ALA A 18 -29.69 -8.66 -13.08
CA ALA A 18 -29.43 -8.50 -11.65
C ALA A 18 -27.99 -8.08 -11.42
N ALA A 19 -27.83 -7.05 -10.59
CA ALA A 19 -26.55 -6.72 -9.97
C ALA A 19 -26.32 -7.71 -8.79
N ARG A 20 -25.16 -8.35 -8.75
CA ARG A 20 -24.73 -9.31 -7.72
C ARG A 20 -23.43 -8.82 -7.09
N ASP A 21 -22.98 -9.49 -6.04
CA ASP A 21 -21.69 -9.24 -5.38
C ASP A 21 -21.50 -7.76 -4.98
N GLY A 22 -22.53 -7.17 -4.36
CA GLY A 22 -22.51 -5.77 -3.97
C GLY A 22 -22.48 -4.77 -5.13
N GLY A 23 -22.87 -5.19 -6.33
CA GLY A 23 -22.91 -4.37 -7.55
C GLY A 23 -21.74 -4.58 -8.51
N LEU A 24 -20.82 -5.49 -8.19
CA LEU A 24 -19.60 -5.72 -8.98
C LEU A 24 -19.82 -6.66 -10.17
N THR A 25 -20.86 -7.48 -10.11
CA THR A 25 -21.24 -8.41 -11.19
C THR A 25 -22.62 -8.05 -11.73
N LEU A 26 -22.77 -8.10 -13.05
CA LEU A 26 -24.04 -8.05 -13.76
C LEU A 26 -24.32 -9.43 -14.37
N ALA A 27 -25.52 -9.97 -14.17
CA ALA A 27 -25.92 -11.25 -14.73
C ALA A 27 -27.36 -11.24 -15.25
N THR A 28 -27.64 -12.08 -16.24
CA THR A 28 -29.02 -12.34 -16.69
C THR A 28 -29.76 -13.23 -15.69
N THR A 29 -31.03 -12.97 -15.44
CA THR A 29 -31.85 -13.78 -14.50
C THR A 29 -32.74 -14.81 -15.20
N ALA A 30 -32.85 -14.74 -16.53
CA ALA A 30 -33.56 -15.66 -17.41
C ALA A 30 -33.07 -15.44 -18.86
N ALA A 31 -33.68 -16.13 -19.82
CA ALA A 31 -33.50 -15.84 -21.24
C ALA A 31 -33.80 -14.35 -21.53
N ALA A 32 -32.85 -13.66 -22.16
CA ALA A 32 -32.85 -12.22 -22.31
C ALA A 32 -32.26 -11.80 -23.65
N ASN A 33 -32.92 -10.84 -24.32
CA ASN A 33 -32.35 -10.14 -25.48
C ASN A 33 -31.53 -8.92 -25.04
N ILE A 34 -30.86 -8.25 -25.98
CA ILE A 34 -29.95 -7.15 -25.64
C ILE A 34 -30.65 -5.86 -25.19
N SER A 35 -31.96 -5.73 -25.39
CA SER A 35 -32.73 -4.51 -25.09
C SER A 35 -33.04 -4.35 -23.60
N ARG A 36 -31.99 -4.22 -22.79
CA ARG A 36 -32.03 -3.99 -21.35
C ARG A 36 -30.65 -3.60 -20.86
N MET A 37 -30.55 -2.68 -19.91
CA MET A 37 -29.25 -2.29 -19.36
C MET A 37 -29.28 -2.06 -17.86
N ALA A 38 -28.12 -2.24 -17.24
CA ALA A 38 -27.82 -1.70 -15.94
C ALA A 38 -27.05 -0.39 -16.11
N LYS A 39 -27.38 0.59 -15.27
CA LYS A 39 -26.61 1.82 -15.12
C LYS A 39 -25.73 1.71 -13.88
N SER A 40 -24.72 2.54 -13.88
CA SER A 40 -23.98 2.81 -12.68
C SER A 40 -24.80 3.48 -11.57
N ASP A 41 -24.43 3.21 -10.32
CA ASP A 41 -24.93 3.93 -9.13
C ASP A 41 -24.35 5.35 -9.00
N VAL A 42 -23.14 5.59 -9.50
CA VAL A 42 -22.46 6.89 -9.51
C VAL A 42 -22.44 7.48 -10.93
N ALA A 43 -22.80 8.77 -11.04
CA ALA A 43 -22.66 9.57 -12.25
C ALA A 43 -21.44 10.50 -12.17
N GLN A 44 -20.88 10.86 -13.32
CA GLN A 44 -19.73 11.77 -13.42
C GLN A 44 -20.04 12.93 -14.36
N SER A 45 -19.47 14.10 -14.11
CA SER A 45 -19.68 15.30 -14.94
C SER A 45 -18.42 16.08 -15.27
N THR A 46 -17.27 15.72 -14.68
CA THR A 46 -16.02 16.47 -14.80
C THR A 46 -14.80 15.55 -14.74
N GLY A 47 -13.66 16.05 -15.19
CA GLY A 47 -12.38 15.36 -15.08
C GLY A 47 -12.19 14.24 -16.11
N THR A 48 -11.34 13.27 -15.76
CA THR A 48 -11.12 12.06 -16.55
C THR A 48 -11.48 10.86 -15.71
N VAL A 49 -12.37 10.02 -16.23
CA VAL A 49 -12.88 8.83 -15.53
C VAL A 49 -12.88 7.63 -16.46
N GLY A 50 -12.86 6.42 -15.92
CA GLY A 50 -12.89 5.22 -16.75
C GLY A 50 -13.16 3.94 -15.97
N VAL A 51 -13.44 2.88 -16.74
CA VAL A 51 -13.92 1.61 -16.24
C VAL A 51 -13.55 0.48 -17.20
N GLU A 52 -13.36 -0.72 -16.67
CA GLU A 52 -13.14 -1.95 -17.42
C GLU A 52 -14.26 -2.96 -17.17
N PHE A 53 -14.56 -3.75 -18.19
CA PHE A 53 -15.53 -4.83 -18.14
C PHE A 53 -14.91 -6.13 -18.65
N ALA A 54 -15.13 -7.22 -17.92
CA ALA A 54 -14.82 -8.57 -18.40
C ALA A 54 -16.12 -9.38 -18.47
N VAL A 55 -16.35 -10.07 -19.58
CA VAL A 55 -17.56 -10.86 -19.82
C VAL A 55 -17.18 -12.34 -19.93
N TRP A 56 -17.96 -13.21 -19.29
CA TRP A 56 -17.82 -14.66 -19.35
C TRP A 56 -19.19 -15.35 -19.32
N GLY A 57 -19.20 -16.64 -19.62
CA GLY A 57 -20.39 -17.48 -19.62
C GLY A 57 -20.34 -18.54 -20.72
N ASP A 58 -21.41 -19.31 -20.81
CA ASP A 58 -21.54 -20.40 -21.79
C ASP A 58 -22.16 -19.92 -23.12
N ASP A 59 -22.83 -18.78 -23.11
CA ASP A 59 -23.48 -18.23 -24.31
C ASP A 59 -22.49 -17.42 -25.18
N PRO A 60 -22.77 -17.26 -26.49
CA PRO A 60 -21.99 -16.39 -27.36
C PRO A 60 -21.94 -14.94 -26.86
N MET A 61 -20.81 -14.25 -27.11
CA MET A 61 -20.61 -12.85 -26.71
C MET A 61 -21.73 -11.94 -27.26
N SER A 62 -22.65 -11.53 -26.39
CA SER A 62 -23.75 -10.61 -26.71
C SER A 62 -23.89 -9.60 -25.58
N ALA A 63 -22.98 -8.64 -25.58
CA ALA A 63 -22.85 -7.60 -24.56
C ALA A 63 -22.63 -6.23 -25.21
N VAL A 64 -23.18 -5.19 -24.58
CA VAL A 64 -22.93 -3.79 -24.94
C VAL A 64 -22.45 -3.05 -23.71
N VAL A 65 -21.34 -2.33 -23.82
CA VAL A 65 -20.84 -1.44 -22.76
C VAL A 65 -20.81 -0.01 -23.25
N GLY A 66 -21.13 0.96 -22.41
CA GLY A 66 -21.23 2.33 -22.87
C GLY A 66 -21.46 3.34 -21.77
N ILE A 67 -21.97 4.49 -22.20
CA ILE A 67 -22.31 5.62 -21.34
C ILE A 67 -23.74 6.07 -21.65
N VAL A 68 -24.43 6.56 -20.63
CA VAL A 68 -25.80 7.05 -20.76
C VAL A 68 -26.06 8.23 -19.83
N THR A 69 -27.04 9.05 -20.19
CA THR A 69 -27.60 10.07 -19.29
C THR A 69 -28.53 9.44 -18.25
N ALA A 70 -28.84 10.18 -17.19
CA ALA A 70 -29.75 9.72 -16.13
C ALA A 70 -31.14 9.30 -16.66
N THR A 71 -31.63 9.96 -17.72
CA THR A 71 -32.97 9.74 -18.32
C THR A 71 -33.02 8.58 -19.32
N ALA A 72 -31.89 7.91 -19.60
CA ALA A 72 -31.88 6.82 -20.56
C ALA A 72 -32.78 5.64 -20.09
N PRO A 73 -33.64 5.09 -20.95
CA PRO A 73 -34.61 4.05 -20.57
C PRO A 73 -33.91 2.71 -20.33
N LEU A 74 -34.27 1.99 -19.27
CA LEU A 74 -33.56 0.76 -18.87
C LEU A 74 -33.96 -0.50 -19.66
N ASN A 75 -35.01 -0.42 -20.47
CA ASN A 75 -35.49 -1.49 -21.37
C ASN A 75 -34.87 -1.40 -22.78
N THR A 76 -33.66 -0.84 -22.87
CA THR A 76 -32.85 -0.79 -24.09
C THR A 76 -31.36 -0.91 -23.73
N TYR A 77 -30.47 -0.88 -24.72
CA TYR A 77 -29.01 -0.93 -24.53
C TYR A 77 -28.35 0.46 -24.67
N PRO A 78 -27.12 0.67 -24.15
CA PRO A 78 -26.39 1.92 -24.35
C PRO A 78 -26.21 2.20 -25.85
N GLY A 79 -26.56 3.39 -26.32
CA GLY A 79 -26.50 3.74 -27.75
C GLY A 79 -27.75 3.42 -28.57
N ALA A 80 -28.77 2.77 -28.00
CA ALA A 80 -30.02 2.51 -28.72
C ALA A 80 -30.89 3.75 -28.94
N THR A 81 -30.70 4.80 -28.12
CA THR A 81 -31.39 6.09 -28.23
C THR A 81 -30.37 7.22 -28.24
N ALA A 82 -30.80 8.45 -28.48
CA ALA A 82 -29.95 9.63 -28.36
C ALA A 82 -29.41 9.89 -26.94
N ALA A 83 -29.89 9.17 -25.92
CA ALA A 83 -29.53 9.35 -24.52
C ALA A 83 -28.23 8.63 -24.11
N GLY A 84 -27.51 8.00 -25.04
CA GLY A 84 -26.28 7.27 -24.75
C GLY A 84 -25.47 6.86 -25.99
N VAL A 85 -24.29 6.28 -25.74
CA VAL A 85 -23.39 5.67 -26.73
C VAL A 85 -22.99 4.30 -26.20
N GLY A 86 -22.97 3.27 -27.05
CA GLY A 86 -22.56 1.93 -26.64
C GLY A 86 -21.64 1.25 -27.63
N TRP A 87 -20.83 0.31 -27.15
CA TRP A 87 -19.96 -0.54 -27.94
C TRP A 87 -20.44 -1.99 -27.82
N GLU A 88 -20.91 -2.55 -28.93
CA GLU A 88 -21.28 -3.95 -29.07
C GLU A 88 -20.02 -4.81 -29.17
N LEU A 89 -19.72 -5.54 -28.09
CA LEU A 89 -18.47 -6.28 -27.95
C LEU A 89 -18.37 -7.47 -28.92
N GLY A 90 -19.50 -8.15 -29.17
CA GLY A 90 -19.57 -9.32 -30.04
C GLY A 90 -19.51 -9.01 -31.54
N THR A 91 -19.79 -7.76 -31.95
CA THR A 91 -19.87 -7.36 -33.36
C THR A 91 -18.83 -6.30 -33.75
N GLY A 92 -18.16 -5.68 -32.77
CA GLY A 92 -17.19 -4.62 -33.03
C GLY A 92 -17.83 -3.34 -33.57
N ARG A 93 -19.04 -3.00 -33.11
CA ARG A 93 -19.81 -1.82 -33.55
C ARG A 93 -20.00 -0.81 -32.43
N VAL A 94 -19.89 0.47 -32.74
CA VAL A 94 -20.27 1.56 -31.82
C VAL A 94 -21.63 2.08 -32.26
N MET A 95 -22.57 2.10 -31.32
CA MET A 95 -23.98 2.43 -31.52
C MET A 95 -24.30 3.81 -30.93
N LEU A 96 -25.05 4.61 -31.68
CA LEU A 96 -25.63 5.87 -31.23
C LEU A 96 -26.99 6.04 -31.92
N ASN A 97 -28.03 6.32 -31.12
CA ASN A 97 -29.40 6.44 -31.59
C ASN A 97 -29.88 5.25 -32.45
N GLY A 98 -29.48 4.03 -32.06
CA GLY A 98 -29.87 2.78 -32.72
C GLY A 98 -29.12 2.47 -34.01
N ALA A 99 -28.19 3.33 -34.44
CA ALA A 99 -27.39 3.14 -35.65
C ALA A 99 -25.92 2.90 -35.31
N ALA A 100 -25.25 2.06 -36.11
CA ALA A 100 -23.80 1.87 -36.02
C ALA A 100 -23.09 3.12 -36.59
N VAL A 101 -22.43 3.86 -35.71
CA VAL A 101 -21.62 5.05 -36.06
C VAL A 101 -20.14 4.74 -36.23
N ALA A 102 -19.71 3.55 -35.83
CA ALA A 102 -18.44 2.94 -36.21
C ALA A 102 -18.60 1.41 -36.28
N SER A 103 -17.81 0.76 -37.12
CA SER A 103 -17.84 -0.69 -37.33
C SER A 103 -16.44 -1.21 -37.69
N GLY A 104 -16.23 -2.52 -37.54
CA GLY A 104 -14.94 -3.15 -37.85
C GLY A 104 -13.91 -3.01 -36.73
N LEU A 105 -14.36 -2.64 -35.52
CA LEU A 105 -13.52 -2.72 -34.33
C LEU A 105 -13.24 -4.20 -34.00
N PRO A 106 -12.13 -4.52 -33.31
CA PRO A 106 -11.88 -5.86 -32.81
C PRO A 106 -13.05 -6.38 -31.97
N ILE A 107 -13.45 -7.63 -32.22
CA ILE A 107 -14.48 -8.34 -31.45
C ILE A 107 -13.84 -8.87 -30.17
N ALA A 108 -14.49 -8.64 -29.03
CA ALA A 108 -14.05 -9.18 -27.75
C ALA A 108 -14.44 -10.66 -27.60
N LYS A 109 -13.54 -11.46 -27.05
CA LYS A 109 -13.75 -12.86 -26.68
C LYS A 109 -13.93 -13.00 -25.17
N PRO A 110 -14.51 -14.11 -24.67
CA PRO A 110 -14.50 -14.41 -23.25
C PRO A 110 -13.07 -14.31 -22.68
N GLY A 111 -12.91 -13.54 -21.59
CA GLY A 111 -11.60 -13.26 -20.98
C GLY A 111 -10.91 -11.98 -21.47
N ASP A 112 -11.33 -11.39 -22.61
CA ASP A 112 -10.87 -10.07 -23.00
C ASP A 112 -11.43 -8.98 -22.07
N ILE A 113 -10.67 -7.91 -21.89
CA ILE A 113 -11.06 -6.75 -21.07
C ILE A 113 -11.46 -5.59 -21.98
N ALA A 114 -12.72 -5.17 -21.92
CA ALA A 114 -13.22 -4.00 -22.62
C ALA A 114 -13.15 -2.77 -21.70
N GLY A 115 -12.37 -1.76 -22.08
CA GLY A 115 -12.19 -0.53 -21.31
C GLY A 115 -12.91 0.67 -21.94
N LEU A 116 -13.53 1.51 -21.12
CA LEU A 116 -14.11 2.80 -21.50
C LEU A 116 -13.47 3.93 -20.69
N ARG A 117 -13.05 5.00 -21.35
CA ARG A 117 -12.54 6.21 -20.70
C ARG A 117 -13.26 7.44 -21.23
N LEU A 118 -13.67 8.32 -20.31
CA LEU A 118 -14.26 9.62 -20.59
C LEU A 118 -13.30 10.73 -20.16
N VAL A 119 -13.09 11.69 -21.05
CA VAL A 119 -12.39 12.95 -20.77
C VAL A 119 -13.40 14.06 -20.94
N PHE A 120 -13.91 14.60 -19.82
CA PHE A 120 -14.84 15.72 -19.84
C PHE A 120 -14.13 17.00 -20.29
N GLY A 121 -14.73 17.73 -21.22
CA GLY A 121 -14.13 18.92 -21.81
C GLY A 121 -15.00 19.53 -22.90
N THR A 122 -14.39 20.33 -23.76
CA THR A 122 -15.09 20.97 -24.89
C THR A 122 -14.35 20.59 -26.19
N PRO A 123 -14.70 19.46 -26.85
CA PRO A 123 -15.77 18.52 -26.51
C PRO A 123 -15.40 17.47 -25.46
N THR A 124 -16.40 16.82 -24.86
CA THR A 124 -16.19 15.59 -24.07
C THR A 124 -15.84 14.45 -25.02
N ARG A 125 -14.78 13.70 -24.69
CA ARG A 125 -14.26 12.61 -25.53
C ARG A 125 -14.41 11.26 -24.83
N MET A 126 -14.92 10.28 -25.57
CA MET A 126 -15.02 8.89 -25.17
C MET A 126 -13.97 8.04 -25.92
N GLN A 127 -13.23 7.23 -25.20
CA GLN A 127 -12.19 6.34 -25.71
C GLN A 127 -12.52 4.89 -25.36
N PHE A 128 -12.28 3.98 -26.30
CA PHE A 128 -12.59 2.55 -26.20
C PHE A 128 -11.29 1.75 -26.26
N TYR A 129 -11.14 0.77 -25.38
CA TYR A 129 -9.95 -0.05 -25.23
C TYR A 129 -10.29 -1.54 -25.26
N LEU A 130 -9.43 -2.34 -25.87
CA LEU A 130 -9.39 -3.79 -25.71
C LEU A 130 -8.04 -4.15 -25.08
N GLY A 131 -8.06 -4.57 -23.81
CA GLY A 131 -6.88 -4.59 -22.95
C GLY A 131 -6.26 -3.19 -22.83
N ALA A 132 -4.95 -3.09 -23.07
CA ALA A 132 -4.24 -1.80 -23.05
C ALA A 132 -4.34 -1.00 -24.37
N THR A 133 -4.89 -1.59 -25.45
CA THR A 133 -4.89 -0.97 -26.78
C THR A 133 -6.13 -0.13 -27.00
N GLN A 134 -5.98 1.15 -27.34
CA GLN A 134 -7.11 1.98 -27.76
C GLN A 134 -7.59 1.54 -29.15
N VAL A 135 -8.83 1.07 -29.23
CA VAL A 135 -9.43 0.57 -30.49
C VAL A 135 -10.28 1.63 -31.19
N HIS A 136 -10.79 2.62 -30.45
CA HIS A 136 -11.58 3.71 -31.02
C HIS A 136 -11.62 4.94 -30.09
N GLN A 137 -11.95 6.10 -30.66
CA GLN A 137 -12.27 7.32 -29.89
C GLN A 137 -13.31 8.15 -30.63
N ARG A 138 -14.14 8.88 -29.88
CA ARG A 138 -15.17 9.76 -30.43
C ARG A 138 -15.52 10.89 -29.48
N ASP A 139 -15.82 12.06 -30.03
CA ASP A 139 -16.40 13.17 -29.29
C ASP A 139 -17.92 12.95 -29.11
N ILE A 140 -18.43 13.20 -27.90
CA ILE A 140 -19.84 12.99 -27.55
C ILE A 140 -20.54 14.32 -27.22
N THR A 141 -21.82 14.40 -27.58
CA THR A 141 -22.67 15.58 -27.34
C THR A 141 -23.74 15.31 -26.28
N LEU A 142 -23.48 14.39 -25.36
CA LEU A 142 -24.35 14.12 -24.21
C LEU A 142 -24.15 15.22 -23.16
N ALA A 143 -25.25 15.73 -22.63
CA ALA A 143 -25.25 16.76 -21.59
C ALA A 143 -25.59 16.19 -20.21
N GLY A 144 -25.09 16.84 -19.16
CA GLY A 144 -25.34 16.49 -17.76
C GLY A 144 -24.48 15.33 -17.25
N PRO A 145 -24.73 14.87 -16.00
CA PRO A 145 -24.01 13.74 -15.43
C PRO A 145 -24.21 12.46 -16.24
N LEU A 146 -23.11 11.77 -16.51
CA LEU A 146 -23.06 10.55 -17.30
C LEU A 146 -22.80 9.33 -16.41
N HIS A 147 -23.53 8.27 -16.69
CA HIS A 147 -23.40 6.96 -16.08
C HIS A 147 -22.68 6.01 -17.03
N PHE A 148 -21.78 5.17 -16.52
CA PHE A 148 -21.39 3.97 -17.25
C PHE A 148 -22.56 2.98 -17.24
N ALA A 149 -22.74 2.24 -18.33
CA ALA A 149 -23.85 1.32 -18.47
C ALA A 149 -23.45 0.08 -19.26
N ALA A 150 -24.13 -1.02 -18.98
CA ALA A 150 -23.91 -2.29 -19.67
C ALA A 150 -25.21 -3.05 -19.92
N ALA A 151 -25.25 -3.80 -21.02
CA ALA A 151 -26.33 -4.68 -21.43
C ALA A 151 -25.79 -6.09 -21.70
N LEU A 152 -26.57 -7.12 -21.37
CA LEU A 152 -26.28 -8.53 -21.63
C LEU A 152 -27.48 -9.21 -22.26
N ALA A 153 -27.24 -10.10 -23.23
CA ALA A 153 -28.22 -11.03 -23.76
C ALA A 153 -27.74 -12.47 -23.57
N ALA A 154 -28.64 -13.36 -23.17
CA ALA A 154 -28.33 -14.75 -22.87
C ALA A 154 -29.53 -15.66 -23.16
N SER A 155 -29.28 -16.91 -23.48
CA SER A 155 -30.31 -17.94 -23.70
C SER A 155 -30.93 -18.45 -22.40
N LYS A 156 -30.23 -18.28 -21.27
CA LYS A 156 -30.60 -18.76 -19.94
C LYS A 156 -30.13 -17.81 -18.83
N ALA A 157 -30.64 -18.03 -17.61
CA ALA A 157 -30.14 -17.33 -16.43
C ALA A 157 -28.65 -17.60 -16.22
N GLY A 158 -27.85 -16.55 -16.05
CA GLY A 158 -26.39 -16.65 -15.90
C GLY A 158 -25.66 -17.15 -17.15
N GLY A 159 -26.33 -17.21 -18.32
CA GLY A 159 -25.69 -17.62 -19.57
C GLY A 159 -24.57 -16.67 -20.01
N LEU A 160 -24.69 -15.38 -19.66
CA LEU A 160 -23.60 -14.41 -19.62
C LEU A 160 -23.60 -13.66 -18.30
N CYS A 161 -22.39 -13.38 -17.82
CA CYS A 161 -22.09 -12.56 -16.67
C CYS A 161 -21.00 -11.54 -17.05
N MET A 162 -21.00 -10.39 -16.38
CA MET A 162 -20.04 -9.32 -16.58
C MET A 162 -19.56 -8.79 -15.24
N VAL A 163 -18.27 -8.51 -15.11
CA VAL A 163 -17.69 -7.83 -13.95
C VAL A 163 -17.31 -6.42 -14.34
N VAL A 164 -17.35 -5.51 -13.37
CA VAL A 164 -16.89 -4.12 -13.54
C VAL A 164 -15.67 -3.84 -12.67
N ASN A 165 -14.61 -3.28 -13.28
CA ASN A 165 -13.47 -2.70 -12.58
C ASN A 165 -13.44 -1.18 -12.82
N ALA A 166 -13.87 -0.44 -11.81
CA ALA A 166 -13.88 1.02 -11.74
C ALA A 166 -12.59 1.58 -11.11
N GLY A 167 -11.51 0.79 -11.06
CA GLY A 167 -10.24 1.16 -10.45
C GLY A 167 -10.06 0.60 -9.03
N GLN A 168 -10.97 -0.23 -8.54
CA GLN A 168 -10.83 -0.90 -7.24
C GLN A 168 -9.80 -2.03 -7.27
N TRP A 169 -9.42 -2.54 -8.45
CA TRP A 169 -8.37 -3.54 -8.65
C TRP A 169 -7.46 -3.12 -9.82
N ASN A 170 -6.36 -3.86 -10.01
CA ASN A 170 -5.34 -3.59 -11.03
C ASN A 170 -5.99 -3.38 -12.39
N ALA A 171 -5.77 -2.18 -12.92
CA ALA A 171 -6.21 -1.86 -14.25
C ALA A 171 -5.45 -2.70 -15.28
N ARG A 172 -6.17 -3.25 -16.26
CA ARG A 172 -5.58 -3.97 -17.40
C ARG A 172 -5.31 -3.04 -18.58
N GLY A 173 -5.72 -1.77 -18.49
CA GLY A 173 -5.47 -0.71 -19.44
C GLY A 173 -5.75 0.71 -18.90
N PRO A 174 -5.59 1.74 -19.74
CA PRO A 174 -5.76 3.14 -19.34
C PRO A 174 -7.15 3.54 -18.85
N ALA A 175 -8.17 2.71 -19.12
CA ALA A 175 -9.55 2.97 -18.73
C ALA A 175 -9.73 2.86 -17.21
N ALA A 176 -9.47 1.70 -16.60
CA ALA A 176 -9.62 1.55 -15.15
C ALA A 176 -8.58 2.35 -14.35
N LEU A 177 -7.42 2.68 -14.93
CA LEU A 177 -6.44 3.60 -14.31
C LEU A 177 -7.01 5.00 -14.06
N ALA A 178 -7.88 5.50 -14.95
CA ALA A 178 -8.56 6.77 -14.73
C ALA A 178 -9.54 6.71 -13.55
N GLY A 179 -10.02 5.50 -13.23
CA GLY A 179 -10.93 5.23 -12.14
C GLY A 179 -12.33 5.79 -12.37
N TRP A 180 -13.30 5.20 -11.70
CA TRP A 180 -14.66 5.69 -11.64
C TRP A 180 -15.15 5.59 -10.20
N LYS A 181 -14.99 6.72 -9.50
CA LYS A 181 -15.22 6.83 -8.06
C LYS A 181 -16.01 8.09 -7.75
N VAL A 182 -16.77 8.07 -6.65
CA VAL A 182 -17.44 9.28 -6.15
C VAL A 182 -16.40 10.39 -6.02
N ALA A 183 -16.68 11.55 -6.63
CA ALA A 183 -15.78 12.69 -6.53
C ALA A 183 -15.62 13.07 -5.06
N LYS A 184 -14.38 13.09 -4.55
CA LYS A 184 -14.11 13.66 -3.22
C LYS A 184 -14.50 15.13 -3.25
N ALA A 185 -15.31 15.55 -2.29
CA ALA A 185 -15.67 16.95 -2.15
C ALA A 185 -14.39 17.77 -1.90
N SER A 186 -14.11 18.75 -2.75
CA SER A 186 -13.09 19.76 -2.45
C SER A 186 -13.73 20.77 -1.51
N GLY A 187 -13.31 20.79 -0.24
CA GLY A 187 -13.68 21.86 0.69
C GLY A 187 -13.02 23.20 0.30
N PRO A 188 -13.55 24.34 0.78
CA PRO A 188 -12.84 25.61 0.70
C PRO A 188 -11.50 25.52 1.46
N VAL A 189 -10.50 26.26 1.01
CA VAL A 189 -9.19 26.32 1.69
C VAL A 189 -9.33 27.11 2.99
N THR A 190 -9.26 26.43 4.12
CA THR A 190 -9.14 27.05 5.45
C THR A 190 -7.68 27.43 5.73
N ARG A 191 -7.45 28.63 6.26
CA ARG A 191 -6.13 29.17 6.57
C ARG A 191 -6.07 29.55 8.04
N LEU A 192 -5.21 28.87 8.78
CA LEU A 192 -5.01 29.05 10.22
C LEU A 192 -3.55 29.43 10.49
N SER A 193 -3.32 30.22 11.53
CA SER A 193 -2.00 30.55 12.05
C SER A 193 -2.09 30.72 13.57
N ASP A 194 -0.94 30.81 14.23
CA ASP A 194 -0.76 31.18 15.63
C ASP A 194 -1.02 32.67 15.92
N VAL A 195 -0.96 33.51 14.88
CA VAL A 195 -1.27 34.95 14.93
C VAL A 195 -2.09 35.35 13.71
N ASP A 196 -2.90 36.40 13.81
CA ASP A 196 -3.57 36.95 12.63
C ASP A 196 -2.52 37.41 11.61
N TRP A 197 -2.59 36.86 10.40
CA TRP A 197 -1.60 37.10 9.37
C TRP A 197 -2.24 37.27 7.99
N LEU A 198 -1.63 38.11 7.17
CA LEU A 198 -2.09 38.41 5.82
C LEU A 198 -0.91 38.23 4.87
N THR A 199 -1.08 37.41 3.83
CA THR A 199 -0.04 37.26 2.82
C THR A 199 0.23 38.58 2.11
N ALA A 200 1.48 38.79 1.69
CA ALA A 200 1.86 40.02 1.01
C ALA A 200 1.18 40.13 -0.38
N PRO A 201 1.04 41.33 -0.95
CA PRO A 201 0.47 41.50 -2.30
C PRO A 201 1.23 40.76 -3.41
N GLY A 202 2.50 40.42 -3.19
CA GLY A 202 3.33 39.64 -4.12
C GLY A 202 3.25 38.12 -3.95
N ASP A 203 2.56 37.63 -2.93
CA ASP A 203 2.40 36.19 -2.68
C ASP A 203 1.37 35.54 -3.61
N LEU A 204 1.36 34.20 -3.63
CA LEU A 204 0.33 33.41 -4.29
C LEU A 204 -0.30 32.44 -3.29
N PRO A 205 -1.56 32.65 -2.86
CA PRO A 205 -2.44 33.77 -3.17
C PRO A 205 -2.04 35.07 -2.45
N ALA A 206 -2.23 36.21 -3.12
CA ALA A 206 -1.97 37.54 -2.57
C ALA A 206 -3.10 38.00 -1.62
N ASN A 207 -2.75 38.72 -0.55
CA ASN A 207 -3.70 39.27 0.43
C ASN A 207 -4.67 38.23 1.01
N ALA A 208 -4.23 36.99 1.15
CA ALA A 208 -5.00 35.92 1.77
C ALA A 208 -4.85 36.01 3.29
N ARG A 209 -5.98 36.02 3.99
CA ARG A 209 -6.03 36.08 5.45
C ARG A 209 -5.86 34.68 6.05
N TYR A 210 -5.03 34.60 7.08
CA TYR A 210 -4.82 33.48 7.97
C TYR A 210 -5.31 33.93 9.36
N GLU A 211 -6.23 33.17 9.94
CA GLU A 211 -6.79 33.51 11.26
C GLU A 211 -5.90 32.98 12.38
N GLY A 212 -5.58 33.84 13.35
CA GLY A 212 -4.74 33.57 14.52
C GLY A 212 -5.42 32.70 15.57
N LEU A 213 -5.83 31.49 15.22
CA LEU A 213 -6.64 30.62 16.08
C LEU A 213 -5.85 29.43 16.66
N ILE A 214 -4.58 29.23 16.28
CA ILE A 214 -3.76 28.13 16.80
C ILE A 214 -3.24 28.51 18.20
N ALA A 215 -3.67 27.78 19.23
CA ALA A 215 -3.39 28.16 20.63
C ALA A 215 -1.95 27.83 21.08
N GLU A 216 -1.56 26.57 20.96
CA GLU A 216 -0.31 26.02 21.54
C GLU A 216 0.68 25.58 20.45
N GLY A 217 0.45 25.99 19.20
CA GLY A 217 1.19 25.49 18.05
C GLY A 217 0.75 24.10 17.61
N VAL A 218 1.70 23.33 17.10
CA VAL A 218 1.47 21.97 16.59
C VAL A 218 2.49 21.05 17.23
N SER A 219 2.04 20.00 17.91
CA SER A 219 2.96 18.95 18.37
C SER A 219 3.20 17.96 17.25
N LEU A 220 4.47 17.64 16.97
CA LEU A 220 4.90 16.81 15.85
C LEU A 220 5.84 15.73 16.34
N ILE A 221 5.50 14.46 16.12
CA ILE A 221 6.30 13.32 16.58
C ILE A 221 6.88 12.58 15.39
N SER A 222 8.20 12.38 15.35
CA SER A 222 8.89 11.52 14.38
C SER A 222 9.73 10.50 15.13
N GLU A 223 9.61 9.22 14.75
CA GLU A 223 10.18 8.11 15.52
C GLU A 223 10.61 6.96 14.61
N ILE A 224 11.62 6.21 15.06
CA ILE A 224 11.94 4.90 14.52
C ILE A 224 11.82 3.81 15.61
N ASN A 225 11.32 2.66 15.20
CA ASN A 225 11.22 1.46 16.03
C ASN A 225 12.11 0.33 15.50
N PHE A 226 12.58 -0.53 16.39
CA PHE A 226 13.47 -1.66 16.07
C PHE A 226 12.99 -2.93 16.76
N TRP A 227 13.27 -4.08 16.15
CA TRP A 227 12.59 -5.35 16.44
C TRP A 227 12.80 -5.94 17.85
N PRO A 228 13.92 -5.74 18.59
CA PRO A 228 14.07 -6.20 19.96
C PRO A 228 13.22 -5.43 20.98
N TRP A 229 12.64 -4.29 20.61
CA TRP A 229 11.88 -3.43 21.54
C TRP A 229 10.42 -3.87 21.72
N GLY A 230 9.91 -4.69 20.80
CA GLY A 230 8.59 -5.30 20.88
C GLY A 230 7.39 -4.37 20.74
N GLY A 231 6.22 -4.98 20.52
CA GLY A 231 4.88 -4.38 20.62
C GLY A 231 4.43 -3.54 19.43
N ASP A 232 5.31 -2.67 18.94
CA ASP A 232 4.91 -1.57 18.07
C ASP A 232 5.34 -1.74 16.60
N PRO A 233 4.46 -1.43 15.63
CA PRO A 233 4.82 -1.41 14.22
C PRO A 233 6.08 -0.59 13.93
N VAL A 234 6.94 -1.08 13.03
CA VAL A 234 8.13 -0.35 12.55
C VAL A 234 7.74 0.84 11.67
N THR A 235 6.55 0.75 11.08
CA THR A 235 5.90 1.80 10.32
C THR A 235 4.77 2.38 11.17
N GLN A 236 5.09 3.29 12.09
CA GLN A 236 4.09 4.04 12.84
C GLN A 236 3.79 5.37 12.15
N THR A 237 2.51 5.73 12.09
CA THR A 237 2.11 7.08 11.72
C THR A 237 2.66 8.07 12.74
N SER A 238 3.39 9.08 12.27
CA SER A 238 3.66 10.27 13.06
C SER A 238 2.34 10.91 13.44
N ALA A 239 2.12 11.08 14.75
CA ALA A 239 1.00 11.84 15.25
C ALA A 239 1.35 13.33 15.18
N ALA A 240 0.43 14.10 14.61
CA ALA A 240 0.46 15.55 14.71
C ALA A 240 -0.93 16.03 15.11
N GLU A 241 -0.99 16.97 16.03
CA GLU A 241 -2.24 17.59 16.45
C GLU A 241 -2.08 19.07 16.73
N CYS A 242 -3.18 19.79 16.58
CA CYS A 242 -3.27 21.22 16.78
C CYS A 242 -4.59 21.56 17.46
N VAL A 243 -4.52 22.35 18.53
CA VAL A 243 -5.70 22.93 19.18
C VAL A 243 -6.02 24.27 18.53
N VAL A 244 -7.27 24.43 18.11
CA VAL A 244 -7.78 25.63 17.44
C VAL A 244 -8.87 26.26 18.31
N LEU A 245 -8.70 27.54 18.64
CA LEU A 245 -9.68 28.37 19.35
C LEU A 245 -10.70 28.91 18.35
N ASP A 246 -11.77 28.15 18.12
CA ASP A 246 -12.74 28.39 17.04
C ASP A 246 -14.11 28.81 17.56
N ALA A 247 -14.15 29.88 18.37
CA ALA A 247 -15.40 30.42 18.94
C ALA A 247 -16.36 30.99 17.89
N GLU A 248 -15.86 31.33 16.69
CA GLU A 248 -16.67 31.86 15.58
C GLU A 248 -17.16 30.77 14.62
N GLY A 249 -16.78 29.50 14.83
CA GLY A 249 -17.26 28.36 14.05
C GLY A 249 -16.69 28.25 12.63
N LEU A 250 -15.48 28.78 12.38
CA LEU A 250 -14.78 28.69 11.09
C LEU A 250 -14.61 27.23 10.63
N LEU A 251 -14.37 26.30 11.56
CA LEU A 251 -14.17 24.89 11.27
C LEU A 251 -15.46 24.07 11.29
N ASP A 252 -16.62 24.64 11.63
CA ASP A 252 -17.87 23.88 11.80
C ASP A 252 -18.26 23.12 10.53
N SER A 253 -18.24 23.79 9.38
CA SER A 253 -18.54 23.15 8.10
C SER A 253 -17.54 22.03 7.76
N LEU A 254 -16.28 22.19 8.15
CA LEU A 254 -15.22 21.23 7.89
C LEU A 254 -15.39 20.00 8.79
N ALA A 255 -15.65 20.23 10.08
CA ALA A 255 -15.95 19.19 11.06
C ALA A 255 -17.20 18.38 10.67
N LEU A 256 -18.24 19.03 10.16
CA LEU A 256 -19.51 18.38 9.79
C LEU A 256 -19.51 17.73 8.39
N SER A 257 -18.58 18.11 7.50
CA SER A 257 -18.52 17.60 6.12
C SER A 257 -17.64 16.35 5.95
N GLY A 258 -16.99 15.88 7.02
CA GLY A 258 -16.08 14.75 6.96
C GLY A 258 -14.73 15.11 6.37
N ALA A 259 -14.03 16.07 6.97
CA ALA A 259 -12.71 16.60 6.58
C ALA A 259 -11.58 15.57 6.36
N SER A 260 -11.79 14.31 6.75
CA SER A 260 -10.80 13.25 6.69
C SER A 260 -10.20 13.10 5.28
N GLY A 261 -8.87 13.06 5.19
CA GLY A 261 -8.12 12.97 3.95
C GLY A 261 -7.88 14.29 3.22
N MET A 262 -8.38 15.43 3.73
CA MET A 262 -8.04 16.73 3.14
C MET A 262 -6.56 17.06 3.39
N PRO A 263 -5.81 17.53 2.37
CA PRO A 263 -4.38 17.80 2.50
C PRO A 263 -4.14 19.02 3.38
N VAL A 264 -3.12 18.94 4.24
CA VAL A 264 -2.67 20.00 5.14
C VAL A 264 -1.20 20.28 4.86
N GLN A 265 -0.87 21.56 4.73
CA GLN A 265 0.50 22.03 4.62
C GLN A 265 0.83 22.91 5.82
N ILE A 266 1.84 22.53 6.60
CA ILE A 266 2.34 23.32 7.72
C ILE A 266 3.60 24.03 7.29
N ARG A 267 3.66 25.34 7.54
CA ARG A 267 4.78 26.21 7.18
C ARG A 267 5.15 27.08 8.37
N ALA A 268 6.42 27.47 8.47
CA ALA A 268 6.88 28.45 9.44
C ALA A 268 7.63 29.58 8.75
N GLY A 269 7.51 30.77 9.31
CA GLY A 269 8.24 31.95 8.85
C GLY A 269 7.98 33.13 9.76
N SER A 270 8.59 34.27 9.41
CA SER A 270 8.36 35.50 10.15
C SER A 270 6.95 36.03 9.91
N SER A 271 6.29 36.51 10.96
CA SER A 271 5.00 37.22 10.86
C SER A 271 5.08 38.50 10.01
N ALA A 272 6.28 39.04 9.78
CA ALA A 272 6.53 40.19 8.90
C ALA A 272 7.01 39.78 7.49
N GLY A 273 7.19 38.49 7.22
CA GLY A 273 7.70 37.96 5.95
C GLY A 273 6.62 37.67 4.91
N MET A 274 7.06 37.25 3.72
CA MET A 274 6.16 36.78 2.66
C MET A 274 5.86 35.28 2.83
N LEU A 275 4.72 34.81 2.31
CA LEU A 275 4.41 33.37 2.23
C LEU A 275 5.50 32.63 1.45
N ALA A 276 6.04 33.23 0.39
CA ALA A 276 7.14 32.67 -0.39
C ALA A 276 8.42 32.42 0.43
N ASP A 277 8.64 33.19 1.50
CA ASP A 277 9.84 33.08 2.36
C ASP A 277 9.67 32.05 3.49
N THR A 278 8.45 31.57 3.71
CA THR A 278 8.17 30.55 4.73
C THR A 278 8.78 29.20 4.32
N SER A 279 9.32 28.45 5.27
CA SER A 279 9.78 27.08 5.07
C SER A 279 8.62 26.11 5.25
N ALA A 280 8.53 25.11 4.35
CA ALA A 280 7.61 23.99 4.56
C ALA A 280 8.16 23.12 5.69
N LEU A 281 7.35 22.91 6.73
CA LEU A 281 7.74 22.08 7.86
C LEU A 281 7.26 20.65 7.70
N PHE A 282 5.98 20.44 7.38
CA PHE A 282 5.42 19.10 7.22
C PHE A 282 4.23 19.10 6.26
N ARG A 283 3.95 17.91 5.72
CA ARG A 283 2.78 17.63 4.90
C ARG A 283 1.98 16.49 5.54
N PHE A 284 0.71 16.77 5.80
CA PHE A 284 -0.22 15.85 6.42
C PHE A 284 -1.53 15.77 5.63
N THR A 285 -2.42 14.90 6.08
CA THR A 285 -3.85 14.95 5.79
C THR A 285 -4.62 15.09 7.10
N VAL A 286 -5.82 15.68 7.08
CA VAL A 286 -6.68 15.68 8.26
C VAL A 286 -7.12 14.24 8.56
N ASP A 287 -6.95 13.79 9.79
CA ASP A 287 -7.53 12.54 10.28
C ASP A 287 -9.01 12.76 10.62
N ARG A 288 -9.22 13.58 11.65
CA ARG A 288 -10.50 13.93 12.25
C ARG A 288 -10.39 15.29 12.93
N ILE A 289 -11.54 15.93 13.11
CA ILE A 289 -11.68 17.15 13.92
C ILE A 289 -12.55 16.77 15.12
N GLU A 290 -11.97 16.85 16.31
CA GLU A 290 -12.68 16.65 17.57
C GLU A 290 -13.21 17.99 18.07
N ILE A 291 -14.51 18.04 18.37
CA ILE A 291 -15.16 19.23 18.94
C ILE A 291 -15.06 19.07 20.45
N ASN A 292 -14.22 19.89 21.09
CA ASN A 292 -14.03 19.84 22.53
C ASN A 292 -15.17 20.59 23.22
N ASP A 293 -15.46 21.80 22.72
CA ASP A 293 -16.57 22.67 23.11
C ASP A 293 -16.89 23.70 22.00
N ASP A 294 -17.78 24.65 22.28
CA ASP A 294 -18.15 25.71 21.33
C ASP A 294 -17.00 26.68 21.01
N GLY A 295 -15.96 26.73 21.86
CA GLY A 295 -14.82 27.64 21.73
C GLY A 295 -13.55 26.98 21.20
N SER A 296 -13.46 25.64 21.17
CA SER A 296 -12.22 24.93 20.87
C SER A 296 -12.44 23.60 20.17
N LYS A 297 -11.54 23.30 19.24
CA LYS A 297 -11.52 22.06 18.46
C LYS A 297 -10.09 21.54 18.36
N THR A 298 -9.93 20.22 18.40
CA THR A 298 -8.63 19.56 18.18
C THR A 298 -8.61 18.94 16.79
N VAL A 299 -7.65 19.36 15.97
CA VAL A 299 -7.43 18.79 14.64
C VAL A 299 -6.32 17.77 14.73
N HIS A 300 -6.64 16.51 14.45
CA HIS A 300 -5.66 15.44 14.34
C HIS A 300 -5.24 15.25 12.88
N PHE A 301 -3.97 14.98 12.67
CA PHE A 301 -3.37 14.83 11.35
C PHE A 301 -2.80 13.43 11.16
N ARG A 302 -2.80 12.96 9.91
CA ARG A 302 -2.09 11.74 9.47
C ARG A 302 -0.97 12.09 8.54
N ASP A 303 0.11 11.33 8.63
CA ASP A 303 1.30 11.53 7.83
C ASP A 303 1.32 10.63 6.58
N ALA A 304 2.45 10.66 5.87
CA ALA A 304 2.68 9.84 4.69
C ALA A 304 2.54 8.33 4.96
N HIS A 305 2.53 7.85 6.20
CA HIS A 305 2.31 6.43 6.45
C HIS A 305 0.85 6.01 6.25
N ASP A 306 -0.15 6.89 6.24
CA ASP A 306 -1.57 6.52 5.98
C ASP A 306 -1.74 5.87 4.59
N ASP A 307 -0.93 6.29 3.61
CA ASP A 307 -0.91 5.67 2.27
C ASP A 307 -0.50 4.17 2.33
N LEU A 308 0.17 3.74 3.39
CA LEU A 308 0.57 2.34 3.58
C LEU A 308 -0.60 1.46 4.01
N ASP A 309 -1.71 2.03 4.46
CA ASP A 309 -2.90 1.27 4.88
C ASP A 309 -3.75 0.80 3.69
N GLU A 310 -3.37 1.16 2.46
CA GLU A 310 -3.97 0.60 1.26
C GLU A 310 -3.44 -0.82 0.98
N THR A 311 -4.32 -1.65 0.43
CA THR A 311 -4.02 -3.05 0.08
C THR A 311 -3.06 -3.12 -1.10
N ILE A 312 -1.98 -3.92 -0.98
CA ILE A 312 -0.98 -4.09 -2.06
C ILE A 312 -1.29 -5.25 -3.01
N ASN A 313 -2.27 -6.10 -2.68
CA ASN A 313 -2.79 -7.10 -3.61
C ASN A 313 -3.45 -6.37 -4.77
N ARG A 314 -2.84 -6.47 -5.95
CA ARG A 314 -3.31 -5.70 -7.11
C ARG A 314 -4.56 -6.34 -7.71
N GLY A 315 -4.66 -7.66 -7.71
CA GLY A 315 -5.75 -8.38 -8.37
C GLY A 315 -6.68 -9.11 -7.41
N VAL A 316 -7.87 -9.43 -7.91
CA VAL A 316 -8.78 -10.41 -7.32
C VAL A 316 -9.12 -11.49 -8.35
N PHE A 317 -9.41 -12.69 -7.88
CA PHE A 317 -9.98 -13.73 -8.74
C PHE A 317 -11.41 -13.36 -9.10
N MET A 318 -11.68 -13.32 -10.40
CA MET A 318 -13.03 -13.07 -10.91
C MET A 318 -13.95 -14.27 -10.59
N PRO A 319 -15.27 -14.05 -10.49
CA PRO A 319 -16.22 -15.10 -10.12
C PRO A 319 -16.44 -16.19 -11.19
N ASN A 320 -15.70 -16.13 -12.32
CA ASN A 320 -15.62 -17.24 -13.26
C ASN A 320 -14.89 -18.46 -12.68
N ILE A 321 -14.12 -18.29 -11.59
CA ILE A 321 -13.51 -19.38 -10.83
C ILE A 321 -14.18 -19.44 -9.45
N ALA A 322 -15.27 -20.21 -9.34
CA ALA A 322 -16.14 -20.18 -8.15
C ALA A 322 -15.40 -20.43 -6.82
N ALA A 323 -14.40 -21.31 -6.79
CA ALA A 323 -13.63 -21.63 -5.57
C ALA A 323 -12.70 -20.49 -5.09
N LEU A 324 -12.35 -19.58 -6.01
CA LEU A 324 -11.44 -18.46 -5.74
C LEU A 324 -12.14 -17.10 -5.82
N ALA A 325 -13.39 -17.05 -6.27
CA ALA A 325 -14.14 -15.82 -6.48
C ALA A 325 -13.93 -14.78 -5.36
N TRP A 326 -13.52 -13.58 -5.75
CA TRP A 326 -13.25 -12.43 -4.89
C TRP A 326 -12.09 -12.56 -3.90
N LYS A 327 -11.40 -13.69 -3.88
CA LYS A 327 -10.14 -13.79 -3.13
C LYS A 327 -9.07 -12.93 -3.80
N PRO A 328 -8.20 -12.28 -3.01
CA PRO A 328 -7.07 -11.56 -3.54
C PRO A 328 -6.11 -12.51 -4.25
N GLN A 329 -5.46 -12.02 -5.29
CA GLN A 329 -4.37 -12.74 -5.93
C GLN A 329 -3.12 -12.66 -5.05
N PRO A 330 -2.29 -13.72 -4.98
CA PRO A 330 -1.15 -13.75 -4.08
C PRO A 330 -0.06 -12.78 -4.51
N VAL A 331 0.54 -12.10 -3.54
CA VAL A 331 1.72 -11.25 -3.76
C VAL A 331 2.96 -12.07 -3.46
N VAL A 332 3.95 -12.01 -4.36
CA VAL A 332 5.29 -12.59 -4.19
C VAL A 332 6.32 -11.49 -4.46
N ILE A 333 7.16 -11.19 -3.47
CA ILE A 333 8.26 -10.22 -3.56
C ILE A 333 9.56 -10.93 -3.20
N GLY A 334 10.55 -10.95 -4.10
CA GLY A 334 11.79 -11.68 -3.85
C GLY A 334 11.61 -13.19 -3.89
N ALA A 335 12.47 -13.93 -3.18
CA ALA A 335 12.52 -15.39 -3.20
C ALA A 335 11.74 -16.00 -2.03
N VAL A 336 10.73 -16.81 -2.34
CA VAL A 336 9.79 -17.35 -1.36
C VAL A 336 9.71 -18.87 -1.50
N ALA A 337 9.81 -19.57 -0.37
CA ALA A 337 9.67 -21.02 -0.32
C ALA A 337 8.20 -21.44 -0.11
N SER A 338 7.81 -22.58 -0.68
CA SER A 338 6.49 -23.20 -0.50
C SER A 338 5.29 -22.28 -0.77
N VAL A 339 5.32 -21.48 -1.84
CA VAL A 339 4.15 -20.70 -2.27
C VAL A 339 3.02 -21.66 -2.68
N PRO A 340 1.82 -21.58 -2.07
CA PRO A 340 0.70 -22.44 -2.43
C PRO A 340 0.21 -22.16 -3.85
N ALA A 341 0.04 -23.21 -4.64
CA ALA A 341 -0.60 -23.13 -5.94
C ALA A 341 -2.12 -23.32 -5.78
N MET A 342 -2.91 -22.38 -6.29
CA MET A 342 -4.37 -22.39 -6.16
C MET A 342 -5.04 -22.80 -7.46
N GLY A 343 -5.82 -23.89 -7.45
CA GLY A 343 -6.52 -24.41 -8.63
C GLY A 343 -7.44 -23.36 -9.29
N ALA A 344 -7.15 -23.03 -10.55
CA ALA A 344 -7.89 -22.08 -11.36
C ALA A 344 -9.05 -22.72 -12.15
N ASN A 345 -9.08 -24.05 -12.19
CA ASN A 345 -10.07 -24.88 -12.88
C ASN A 345 -10.43 -26.11 -12.04
N SER A 346 -11.43 -26.87 -12.50
CA SER A 346 -12.03 -27.97 -11.73
C SER A 346 -11.09 -29.14 -11.42
N ASP A 347 -10.05 -29.33 -12.22
CA ASP A 347 -9.08 -30.43 -12.08
C ASP A 347 -7.67 -29.96 -11.67
N ALA A 348 -7.53 -28.67 -11.34
CA ALA A 348 -6.26 -28.04 -10.96
C ALA A 348 -5.11 -28.19 -11.97
N THR A 349 -5.41 -28.43 -13.26
CA THR A 349 -4.37 -28.42 -14.30
C THR A 349 -3.85 -27.02 -14.64
N ALA A 350 -4.58 -25.98 -14.23
CA ALA A 350 -4.08 -24.61 -14.17
C ALA A 350 -4.14 -24.12 -12.72
N MET A 351 -3.03 -23.62 -12.18
CA MET A 351 -2.96 -23.18 -10.79
C MET A 351 -2.29 -21.80 -10.67
N PHE A 352 -2.93 -20.85 -10.01
CA PHE A 352 -2.34 -19.53 -9.75
C PHE A 352 -1.37 -19.55 -8.59
N VAL A 353 -0.24 -18.87 -8.75
CA VAL A 353 0.80 -18.75 -7.73
C VAL A 353 1.15 -17.30 -7.36
N ALA A 354 0.91 -16.34 -8.25
CA ALA A 354 1.21 -14.93 -8.01
C ALA A 354 0.32 -13.99 -8.84
N ASP A 355 0.27 -12.72 -8.44
CA ASP A 355 -0.42 -11.63 -9.14
C ASP A 355 0.45 -10.91 -10.20
N GLY A 356 1.71 -11.30 -10.29
CA GLY A 356 2.74 -10.76 -11.18
C GLY A 356 3.68 -11.85 -11.70
N LEU A 357 4.59 -11.45 -12.59
CA LEU A 357 5.58 -12.35 -13.16
C LEU A 357 6.47 -12.96 -12.07
N VAL A 358 6.54 -14.29 -12.03
CA VAL A 358 7.48 -15.02 -11.17
C VAL A 358 8.26 -16.07 -11.96
N TYR A 359 9.36 -16.50 -11.36
CA TYR A 359 10.24 -17.56 -11.84
C TYR A 359 10.18 -18.72 -10.85
N THR A 360 9.93 -19.93 -11.35
CA THR A 360 9.91 -21.16 -10.56
C THR A 360 11.31 -21.76 -10.45
N ASP A 361 11.64 -22.28 -9.27
CA ASP A 361 12.86 -23.08 -9.07
C ASP A 361 12.52 -24.53 -8.75
N ALA A 362 11.58 -24.74 -7.83
CA ALA A 362 11.04 -26.05 -7.49
C ALA A 362 9.52 -25.99 -7.49
N VAL A 363 8.87 -27.06 -7.99
CA VAL A 363 7.44 -27.28 -7.84
C VAL A 363 7.27 -28.65 -7.20
N MET A 364 6.47 -28.72 -6.15
CA MET A 364 6.31 -29.90 -5.33
C MET A 364 4.83 -30.25 -5.21
N ASP A 365 4.48 -31.52 -5.43
CA ASP A 365 3.15 -32.08 -5.17
C ASP A 365 3.25 -32.96 -3.92
N ARG A 366 2.55 -32.58 -2.83
CA ARG A 366 2.66 -33.26 -1.53
C ARG A 366 4.10 -33.37 -1.01
N GLY A 367 4.89 -32.34 -1.26
CA GLY A 367 6.30 -32.24 -0.87
C GLY A 367 7.28 -33.02 -1.76
N ASP A 368 6.80 -33.84 -2.68
CA ASP A 368 7.63 -34.54 -3.67
C ASP A 368 7.93 -33.62 -4.86
N LEU A 369 9.18 -33.61 -5.32
CA LEU A 369 9.63 -32.70 -6.37
C LEU A 369 9.10 -33.17 -7.73
N MET A 370 8.38 -32.30 -8.43
CA MET A 370 7.84 -32.63 -9.75
C MET A 370 8.95 -32.74 -10.80
N GLU A 371 8.89 -33.79 -11.61
CA GLU A 371 9.86 -34.03 -12.68
C GLU A 371 9.84 -32.93 -13.75
N PRO A 372 11.00 -32.57 -14.35
CA PRO A 372 11.05 -31.62 -15.44
C PRO A 372 10.09 -31.96 -16.58
N GLY A 373 9.31 -30.97 -16.99
CA GLY A 373 8.34 -31.11 -18.07
C GLY A 373 7.01 -31.72 -17.66
N THR A 374 6.74 -32.01 -16.39
CA THR A 374 5.38 -32.34 -15.91
C THR A 374 4.51 -31.10 -15.70
N PHE A 375 5.15 -29.93 -15.61
CA PHE A 375 4.53 -28.61 -15.52
C PHE A 375 5.27 -27.60 -16.40
N SER A 376 4.65 -26.43 -16.60
CA SER A 376 5.25 -25.24 -17.20
C SER A 376 4.67 -23.98 -16.56
N LEU A 377 5.37 -22.85 -16.65
CA LEU A 377 4.77 -21.56 -16.32
C LEU A 377 3.96 -21.03 -17.51
N SER A 378 2.83 -20.37 -17.21
CA SER A 378 2.10 -19.58 -18.19
C SER A 378 2.99 -18.47 -18.77
N PRO A 379 2.71 -17.93 -19.98
CA PRO A 379 3.54 -16.89 -20.59
C PRO A 379 3.69 -15.60 -19.77
N ASP A 380 2.71 -15.28 -18.92
CA ASP A 380 2.75 -14.17 -17.97
C ASP A 380 3.44 -14.52 -16.64
N GLY A 381 3.83 -15.79 -16.46
CA GLY A 381 4.45 -16.36 -15.28
C GLY A 381 3.62 -16.33 -14.01
N GLN A 382 2.29 -16.20 -14.12
CA GLN A 382 1.39 -16.14 -12.94
C GLN A 382 0.82 -17.50 -12.54
N GLN A 383 0.86 -18.48 -13.44
CA GLN A 383 0.23 -19.78 -13.27
C GLN A 383 1.18 -20.94 -13.57
N LEU A 384 1.03 -22.01 -12.81
CA LEU A 384 1.53 -23.34 -13.16
C LEU A 384 0.51 -24.04 -14.05
N ILE A 385 0.98 -24.51 -15.20
CA ILE A 385 0.21 -25.30 -16.17
C ILE A 385 0.73 -26.74 -16.11
N MET A 386 -0.10 -27.62 -15.56
CA MET A 386 0.21 -29.03 -15.35
C MET A 386 -0.16 -29.85 -16.59
N LYS A 387 0.64 -30.87 -16.92
CA LYS A 387 0.30 -31.82 -17.99
C LYS A 387 -0.84 -32.77 -17.63
N SER A 388 -1.02 -33.02 -16.34
CA SER A 388 -2.08 -33.88 -15.78
C SER A 388 -2.54 -33.33 -14.43
N PRO A 389 -3.75 -33.67 -13.96
CA PRO A 389 -4.23 -33.26 -12.64
C PRO A 389 -3.24 -33.68 -11.52
N PRO A 390 -2.80 -32.74 -10.65
CA PRO A 390 -1.96 -33.06 -9.50
C PRO A 390 -2.79 -33.70 -8.37
N VAL A 391 -2.11 -34.30 -7.38
CA VAL A 391 -2.77 -34.90 -6.22
C VAL A 391 -3.11 -33.86 -5.14
N THR A 392 -2.28 -32.82 -5.01
CA THR A 392 -2.41 -31.68 -4.08
C THR A 392 -2.13 -32.02 -2.60
N PRO A 393 -1.68 -31.07 -1.77
CA PRO A 393 -1.37 -29.67 -2.11
C PRO A 393 -0.11 -29.54 -2.98
N VAL A 394 -0.16 -28.62 -3.94
CA VAL A 394 1.00 -28.23 -4.74
C VAL A 394 1.56 -26.93 -4.18
N VAL A 395 2.86 -26.90 -3.95
CA VAL A 395 3.60 -25.69 -3.55
C VAL A 395 4.79 -25.47 -4.47
N ALA A 396 5.23 -24.22 -4.61
CA ALA A 396 6.37 -23.87 -5.45
C ALA A 396 7.32 -22.91 -4.73
N ASP A 397 8.61 -23.09 -4.96
CA ASP A 397 9.61 -22.10 -4.60
C ASP A 397 9.72 -21.11 -5.76
N LEU A 398 9.47 -19.82 -5.49
CA LEU A 398 9.29 -18.78 -6.50
C LEU A 398 10.16 -17.56 -6.24
N SER A 399 10.57 -16.87 -7.30
CA SER A 399 11.16 -15.53 -7.21
C SER A 399 10.45 -14.54 -8.13
N SER A 400 10.16 -13.33 -7.66
CA SER A 400 9.68 -12.24 -8.53
C SER A 400 10.81 -11.42 -9.19
N VAL A 401 12.06 -11.65 -8.80
CA VAL A 401 13.23 -10.88 -9.26
C VAL A 401 13.88 -11.53 -10.47
N GLY A 402 14.00 -12.86 -10.47
CA GLY A 402 14.67 -13.58 -11.54
C GLY A 402 14.82 -15.08 -11.26
N PRO A 403 15.30 -15.85 -12.26
CA PRO A 403 15.53 -17.28 -12.11
C PRO A 403 16.59 -17.58 -11.02
N GLY A 404 16.46 -18.75 -10.38
CA GLY A 404 17.39 -19.26 -9.37
C GLY A 404 17.18 -18.68 -7.96
N GLN A 405 15.92 -18.55 -7.51
CA GLN A 405 15.54 -18.07 -6.18
C GLN A 405 16.26 -16.77 -5.76
N ARG A 406 16.23 -15.76 -6.63
CA ARG A 406 16.83 -14.47 -6.34
C ARG A 406 15.97 -13.70 -5.33
N PRO A 407 16.48 -13.39 -4.13
CA PRO A 407 15.75 -12.52 -3.21
C PRO A 407 15.72 -11.08 -3.72
N ALA A 408 14.80 -10.27 -3.20
CA ALA A 408 14.71 -8.85 -3.50
C ALA A 408 15.56 -8.06 -2.50
N THR A 409 16.40 -7.14 -2.97
CA THR A 409 17.07 -6.19 -2.07
C THR A 409 16.02 -5.29 -1.38
N LEU A 410 16.39 -4.59 -0.31
CA LEU A 410 15.46 -3.70 0.38
C LEU A 410 14.90 -2.64 -0.56
N GLN A 411 15.75 -2.05 -1.41
CA GLN A 411 15.31 -1.09 -2.43
C GLN A 411 14.29 -1.69 -3.39
N GLN A 412 14.52 -2.91 -3.88
CA GLN A 412 13.61 -3.58 -4.81
C GLN A 412 12.28 -3.92 -4.15
N ALA A 413 12.31 -4.45 -2.93
CA ALA A 413 11.12 -4.81 -2.18
C ALA A 413 10.25 -3.58 -1.85
N MET A 414 10.88 -2.48 -1.40
CA MET A 414 10.16 -1.22 -1.17
C MET A 414 9.66 -0.59 -2.47
N ALA A 415 10.40 -0.68 -3.57
CA ALA A 415 9.95 -0.19 -4.87
C ALA A 415 8.70 -0.94 -5.37
N ASP A 416 8.63 -2.26 -5.16
CA ASP A 416 7.44 -3.04 -5.50
C ASP A 416 6.23 -2.63 -4.64
N ILE A 417 6.38 -2.56 -3.32
CA ILE A 417 5.32 -2.11 -2.40
C ILE A 417 4.84 -0.69 -2.76
N MET A 418 5.75 0.26 -2.88
CA MET A 418 5.38 1.66 -3.18
C MET A 418 4.81 1.81 -4.58
N GLY A 419 5.30 1.03 -5.55
CA GLY A 419 4.75 0.98 -6.91
C GLY A 419 3.33 0.41 -6.94
N ARG A 420 3.03 -0.59 -6.11
CA ARG A 420 1.68 -1.14 -5.91
C ARG A 420 0.72 -0.10 -5.34
N LEU A 421 1.20 0.70 -4.38
CA LEU A 421 0.46 1.81 -3.77
C LEU A 421 0.38 3.06 -4.68
N GLY A 422 1.08 3.08 -5.82
CA GLY A 422 1.19 4.27 -6.66
C GLY A 422 1.92 5.44 -6.00
N LYS A 423 2.68 5.18 -4.93
CA LYS A 423 3.33 6.19 -4.10
C LYS A 423 4.71 6.57 -4.65
N THR A 424 4.94 7.86 -4.84
CA THR A 424 6.22 8.40 -5.33
C THR A 424 7.04 9.11 -4.25
N SER A 425 6.41 9.50 -3.14
CA SER A 425 7.05 10.23 -2.04
C SER A 425 7.71 9.29 -1.02
N TRP A 426 8.77 8.61 -1.46
CA TRP A 426 9.61 7.75 -0.62
C TRP A 426 11.06 7.75 -1.14
N SER A 427 12.04 7.46 -0.28
CA SER A 427 13.46 7.46 -0.66
C SER A 427 13.97 6.07 -1.01
N GLY A 428 14.01 5.74 -2.30
CA GLY A 428 14.69 4.53 -2.78
C GLY A 428 16.22 4.59 -2.61
N GLY A 429 16.80 5.79 -2.51
CA GLY A 429 18.22 5.97 -2.23
C GLY A 429 18.59 5.54 -0.81
N ASP A 430 17.72 5.77 0.16
CA ASP A 430 17.93 5.35 1.55
C ASP A 430 17.96 3.81 1.66
N CYS A 431 17.02 3.13 0.99
CA CYS A 431 17.01 1.67 0.93
C CYS A 431 18.28 1.12 0.26
N ALA A 432 18.72 1.74 -0.84
CA ALA A 432 19.95 1.35 -1.52
C ALA A 432 21.20 1.55 -0.63
N ALA A 433 21.21 2.58 0.22
CA ALA A 433 22.29 2.80 1.18
C ALA A 433 22.32 1.70 2.25
N VAL A 434 21.16 1.24 2.73
CA VAL A 434 21.07 0.08 3.64
C VAL A 434 21.53 -1.20 2.95
N ASP A 435 21.11 -1.45 1.70
CA ASP A 435 21.56 -2.59 0.90
C ASP A 435 23.08 -2.57 0.74
N ALA A 436 23.67 -1.42 0.39
CA ALA A 436 25.12 -1.26 0.21
C ALA A 436 25.90 -1.44 1.53
N ALA A 437 25.39 -0.91 2.64
CA ALA A 437 26.04 -1.01 3.95
C ALA A 437 25.99 -2.43 4.54
N THR A 438 24.97 -3.21 4.19
CA THR A 438 24.78 -4.57 4.69
C THR A 438 25.44 -5.61 3.79
N GLY A 439 25.40 -5.41 2.48
CA GLY A 439 25.79 -6.41 1.49
C GLY A 439 24.86 -7.64 1.46
N TYR A 440 23.69 -7.58 2.09
CA TYR A 440 22.75 -8.71 2.13
C TYR A 440 22.18 -8.99 0.75
N ALA A 441 21.96 -10.26 0.44
CA ALA A 441 21.43 -10.64 -0.86
C ALA A 441 19.97 -10.19 -1.04
N GLY A 442 19.17 -10.22 0.04
CA GLY A 442 17.80 -9.75 0.02
C GLY A 442 16.83 -10.58 0.84
N VAL A 443 15.54 -10.25 0.68
CA VAL A 443 14.41 -10.89 1.35
C VAL A 443 13.43 -11.57 0.38
N GLY A 444 12.54 -12.37 0.95
CA GLY A 444 11.36 -12.94 0.33
C GLY A 444 10.11 -12.67 1.14
N TYR A 445 9.04 -12.21 0.48
CA TYR A 445 7.76 -11.94 1.12
C TYR A 445 6.60 -12.52 0.31
N TYR A 446 5.64 -13.11 1.01
CA TYR A 446 4.44 -13.67 0.44
C TYR A 446 3.19 -13.27 1.21
N ALA A 447 2.14 -12.95 0.47
CA ALA A 447 0.81 -12.75 1.02
C ALA A 447 -0.26 -13.36 0.11
N GLY A 448 -0.90 -14.44 0.56
CA GLY A 448 -2.05 -15.06 -0.12
C GLY A 448 -3.39 -14.42 0.22
N ASN A 449 -3.43 -13.62 1.29
CA ASN A 449 -4.61 -12.87 1.74
C ASN A 449 -4.44 -11.38 1.44
N ALA A 450 -5.51 -10.61 1.65
CA ALA A 450 -5.49 -9.17 1.49
C ALA A 450 -4.58 -8.58 2.56
N ILE A 451 -3.58 -7.82 2.16
CA ILE A 451 -2.58 -7.23 3.05
C ILE A 451 -2.28 -5.80 2.67
N THR A 452 -2.00 -4.96 3.66
CA THR A 452 -1.65 -3.56 3.45
C THR A 452 -0.17 -3.40 3.11
N GLY A 453 0.21 -2.25 2.55
CA GLY A 453 1.62 -1.89 2.39
C GLY A 453 2.34 -1.84 3.74
N ARG A 454 1.64 -1.39 4.79
CA ARG A 454 2.13 -1.31 6.16
C ARG A 454 2.51 -2.69 6.69
N ASP A 455 1.64 -3.67 6.52
CA ASP A 455 1.89 -5.05 6.95
C ASP A 455 3.11 -5.65 6.26
N ALA A 456 3.24 -5.43 4.95
CA ALA A 456 4.38 -5.91 4.18
C ALA A 456 5.70 -5.25 4.63
N MET A 457 5.69 -3.94 4.84
CA MET A 457 6.86 -3.21 5.35
C MET A 457 7.24 -3.65 6.77
N ASN A 458 6.25 -3.85 7.65
CA ASN A 458 6.46 -4.34 9.01
C ASN A 458 7.00 -5.78 9.04
N ALA A 459 6.76 -6.59 8.02
CA ALA A 459 7.37 -7.91 7.89
C ALA A 459 8.83 -7.82 7.38
N ILE A 460 9.12 -6.89 6.45
CA ILE A 460 10.41 -6.79 5.77
C ILE A 460 11.46 -6.03 6.58
N LEU A 461 11.13 -4.82 7.04
CA LEU A 461 12.10 -3.90 7.68
C LEU A 461 12.81 -4.49 8.91
N PRO A 462 12.14 -5.27 9.79
CA PRO A 462 12.82 -5.95 10.90
C PRO A 462 14.00 -6.84 10.49
N SER A 463 13.94 -7.47 9.31
CA SER A 463 15.01 -8.34 8.82
C SER A 463 16.33 -7.58 8.67
N TYR A 464 16.28 -6.31 8.28
CA TYR A 464 17.45 -5.45 8.11
C TYR A 464 17.83 -4.68 9.37
N GLY A 465 16.99 -4.74 10.41
CA GLY A 465 17.01 -3.77 11.49
C GLY A 465 16.80 -2.34 11.03
N ALA A 466 16.00 -2.18 9.98
CA ALA A 466 15.64 -0.91 9.41
C ALA A 466 14.30 -0.42 9.96
N ALA A 467 14.09 0.88 9.83
CA ALA A 467 12.86 1.58 10.16
C ALA A 467 12.54 2.63 9.11
N CYS A 468 11.31 3.14 9.13
CA CYS A 468 10.93 4.28 8.31
C CYS A 468 10.34 5.40 9.17
N TYR A 469 10.51 6.63 8.70
CA TYR A 469 9.90 7.82 9.27
C TYR A 469 9.59 8.81 8.15
N GLN A 470 8.71 9.78 8.40
CA GLN A 470 8.44 10.87 7.46
C GLN A 470 9.39 12.05 7.72
N ASP A 471 10.03 12.58 6.68
CA ASP A 471 10.74 13.86 6.77
C ASP A 471 9.81 15.08 6.62
N ALA A 472 10.39 16.27 6.81
CA ALA A 472 9.68 17.55 6.68
C ALA A 472 9.01 17.77 5.31
N THR A 473 9.54 17.15 4.25
CA THR A 473 8.99 17.27 2.89
C THR A 473 7.84 16.30 2.61
N GLY A 474 7.56 15.42 3.57
CA GLY A 474 6.56 14.37 3.46
C GLY A 474 7.06 13.11 2.77
N VAL A 475 8.37 12.95 2.61
CA VAL A 475 8.98 11.75 2.01
C VAL A 475 9.21 10.71 3.10
N LEU A 476 8.81 9.46 2.83
CA LEU A 476 9.19 8.33 3.69
C LEU A 476 10.68 8.05 3.53
N ARG A 477 11.43 8.23 4.61
CA ARG A 477 12.86 8.00 4.75
C ARG A 477 13.09 6.64 5.39
N PHE A 478 14.21 6.00 5.04
CA PHE A 478 14.58 4.71 5.58
C PHE A 478 15.93 4.81 6.28
N THR A 479 16.06 4.17 7.43
CA THR A 479 17.32 4.16 8.16
C THR A 479 17.49 2.83 8.86
N ARG A 480 18.75 2.42 9.03
CA ARG A 480 19.10 1.23 9.79
C ARG A 480 19.53 1.63 11.19
N VAL A 481 19.02 0.93 12.19
CA VAL A 481 19.50 1.09 13.56
C VAL A 481 20.88 0.45 13.66
N VAL A 482 21.87 1.27 13.97
CA VAL A 482 23.26 0.85 14.17
C VAL A 482 23.75 1.26 15.55
N ALA A 483 24.72 0.53 16.10
CA ALA A 483 25.37 0.92 17.34
C ALA A 483 26.01 2.31 17.19
N PRO A 484 25.72 3.30 18.05
CA PRO A 484 26.13 4.68 17.83
C PRO A 484 27.65 4.84 17.70
N GLU A 485 28.42 4.02 18.42
CA GLU A 485 29.88 4.00 18.36
C GLU A 485 30.46 3.56 17.00
N THR A 486 29.63 3.10 16.07
CA THR A 486 30.08 2.68 14.72
C THR A 486 30.17 3.83 13.72
N ILE A 487 29.73 5.04 14.09
CA ILE A 487 29.89 6.22 13.23
C ILE A 487 31.36 6.50 12.94
N SER A 488 31.69 6.64 11.67
CA SER A 488 32.98 7.15 11.20
C SER A 488 32.74 8.51 10.54
N GLY A 489 33.11 9.60 11.23
CA GLY A 489 32.89 10.97 10.74
C GLY A 489 32.48 11.94 11.83
N ALA A 490 32.16 13.18 11.42
CA ALA A 490 31.64 14.19 12.32
C ALA A 490 30.23 13.79 12.80
N PRO A 491 29.89 14.01 14.09
CA PRO A 491 28.55 13.77 14.59
C PRO A 491 27.55 14.68 13.86
N ALA A 492 26.32 14.21 13.65
CA ALA A 492 25.27 15.00 13.02
C ALA A 492 24.81 16.18 13.89
N PHE A 493 24.99 16.06 15.20
CA PHE A 493 24.68 17.08 16.20
C PHE A 493 25.54 16.88 17.44
N GLU A 494 25.72 17.94 18.22
CA GLU A 494 26.33 17.88 19.54
C GLU A 494 25.39 18.56 20.54
N LEU A 495 25.10 17.88 21.65
CA LEU A 495 24.29 18.40 22.75
C LEU A 495 25.09 18.37 24.03
N THR A 496 25.03 19.48 24.76
CA THR A 496 25.65 19.69 26.06
C THR A 496 24.57 20.02 27.09
N ALA A 497 24.94 19.97 28.38
CA ALA A 497 24.03 20.40 29.44
C ALA A 497 23.52 21.85 29.31
N ASN A 498 24.23 22.72 28.58
CA ASN A 498 23.81 24.10 28.37
C ASN A 498 22.65 24.23 27.37
N ASP A 499 22.48 23.23 26.51
CA ASP A 499 21.42 23.20 25.49
C ASP A 499 20.10 22.67 26.07
N MET A 500 20.14 22.09 27.28
CA MET A 500 19.01 21.41 27.90
C MET A 500 18.18 22.38 28.75
N ALA A 501 16.86 22.34 28.57
CA ALA A 501 15.90 23.10 29.37
C ALA A 501 15.58 22.43 30.71
N GLU A 502 15.77 21.11 30.80
CA GLU A 502 15.49 20.27 31.97
C GLU A 502 16.62 19.25 32.18
N ASP A 503 16.67 18.65 33.38
CA ASP A 503 17.59 17.57 33.67
C ASP A 503 17.36 16.37 32.74
N LEU A 504 18.45 15.79 32.26
CA LEU A 504 18.41 14.60 31.43
C LEU A 504 17.80 13.40 32.20
N LEU A 505 16.90 12.66 31.54
CA LEU A 505 16.39 11.38 32.04
C LEU A 505 17.11 10.22 31.36
N ALA A 506 17.72 9.33 32.15
CA ALA A 506 18.39 8.13 31.67
C ALA A 506 17.62 6.87 32.11
N VAL A 507 17.17 6.06 31.15
CA VAL A 507 16.38 4.85 31.37
C VAL A 507 17.13 3.66 30.74
N PRO A 508 17.38 2.55 31.46
CA PRO A 508 17.94 1.35 30.85
C PRO A 508 17.09 0.84 29.67
N ASP A 509 17.72 0.47 28.55
CA ASP A 509 17.04 -0.28 27.47
C ASP A 509 16.94 -1.73 27.90
N ASP A 510 15.71 -2.21 28.06
CA ASP A 510 15.47 -3.59 28.46
C ASP A 510 15.53 -4.56 27.25
N ALA A 511 15.25 -4.09 26.04
CA ALA A 511 15.16 -4.94 24.83
C ALA A 511 14.33 -6.23 25.05
N PRO A 512 13.01 -6.12 25.32
CA PRO A 512 12.14 -7.24 25.73
C PRO A 512 12.11 -8.44 24.78
N ASN A 513 12.24 -8.20 23.48
CA ASN A 513 12.20 -9.23 22.44
C ASN A 513 13.57 -9.57 21.88
N LEU A 514 14.66 -9.16 22.55
CA LEU A 514 16.01 -9.53 22.14
C LEU A 514 16.16 -11.05 22.18
N THR A 515 16.69 -11.60 21.10
CA THR A 515 17.02 -13.02 20.96
C THR A 515 18.39 -13.18 20.33
N ARG A 516 18.97 -14.36 20.52
CA ARG A 516 20.21 -14.79 19.86
C ARG A 516 19.95 -15.68 18.66
N ARG A 517 18.69 -15.90 18.30
CA ARG A 517 18.29 -16.85 17.27
C ARG A 517 17.58 -16.11 16.16
N MET A 518 17.95 -16.36 14.92
CA MET A 518 17.28 -15.79 13.75
C MET A 518 16.91 -16.90 12.79
N ALA A 519 15.61 -17.03 12.53
CA ALA A 519 15.09 -17.89 11.49
C ALA A 519 15.19 -17.20 10.13
N TYR A 520 15.39 -17.99 9.07
CA TYR A 520 15.46 -17.50 7.70
C TYR A 520 14.74 -18.46 6.75
N ARG A 521 14.44 -17.97 5.55
CA ARG A 521 13.69 -18.67 4.51
C ARG A 521 12.36 -19.21 5.03
N PRO A 522 11.40 -18.32 5.37
CA PRO A 522 10.07 -18.72 5.80
C PRO A 522 9.35 -19.49 4.69
N ASN A 523 8.51 -20.43 5.08
CA ASN A 523 7.57 -21.08 4.16
C ASN A 523 6.30 -20.23 4.05
N ALA A 524 5.89 -19.92 2.82
CA ALA A 524 4.59 -19.28 2.56
C ALA A 524 3.42 -20.18 3.02
N GLN A 525 3.55 -21.49 2.83
CA GLN A 525 2.67 -22.50 3.42
C GLN A 525 3.53 -23.59 4.09
N ALA A 526 3.35 -23.77 5.40
CA ALA A 526 3.83 -24.96 6.10
C ALA A 526 2.90 -26.15 5.81
N LEU A 527 3.46 -27.27 5.37
CA LEU A 527 2.70 -28.48 5.05
C LEU A 527 2.50 -29.35 6.29
N ALA A 528 1.28 -29.83 6.50
CA ALA A 528 1.02 -30.80 7.55
C ALA A 528 1.61 -32.17 7.19
N ALA A 529 1.85 -33.03 8.19
CA ALA A 529 2.33 -34.39 7.93
C ALA A 529 1.39 -35.19 7.01
N SER A 530 0.08 -34.92 7.06
CA SER A 530 -0.94 -35.51 6.18
C SER A 530 -0.88 -35.01 4.74
N ASP A 531 -0.28 -33.84 4.51
CA ASP A 531 -0.14 -33.24 3.19
C ASP A 531 1.03 -33.84 2.41
N LEU A 532 1.96 -34.51 3.10
CA LEU A 532 3.17 -35.07 2.51
C LEU A 532 2.92 -36.49 1.98
N VAL A 533 3.56 -36.85 0.87
CA VAL A 533 3.56 -38.25 0.39
C VAL A 533 4.07 -39.17 1.51
N THR A 534 3.55 -40.38 1.62
CA THR A 534 3.98 -41.33 2.66
C THR A 534 5.35 -41.94 2.39
N ASP A 535 5.85 -41.83 1.15
CA ASP A 535 7.15 -42.35 0.76
C ASP A 535 8.28 -41.47 1.33
N VAL A 536 9.11 -42.09 2.17
CA VAL A 536 10.25 -41.43 2.81
C VAL A 536 11.51 -41.44 1.94
N VAL A 537 11.49 -42.16 0.82
CA VAL A 537 12.55 -42.12 -0.20
C VAL A 537 12.44 -40.83 -1.02
N ASP A 538 11.24 -40.54 -1.50
CA ASP A 538 10.97 -39.35 -2.33
C ASP A 538 10.98 -38.07 -1.49
N VAL A 539 10.47 -38.14 -0.25
CA VAL A 539 10.53 -37.03 0.70
C VAL A 539 11.23 -37.46 1.99
N PRO A 540 12.58 -37.34 2.06
CA PRO A 540 13.36 -37.68 3.24
C PRO A 540 12.98 -36.84 4.47
N GLN A 541 13.25 -37.35 5.67
CA GLN A 541 12.86 -36.69 6.93
C GLN A 541 13.33 -35.23 7.02
N ALA A 542 14.56 -34.93 6.61
CA ALA A 542 15.07 -33.56 6.62
C ALA A 542 14.22 -32.60 5.75
N ARG A 543 13.72 -33.07 4.61
CA ARG A 543 12.82 -32.31 3.73
C ARG A 543 11.43 -32.15 4.35
N ARG A 544 10.95 -33.16 5.08
CA ARG A 544 9.69 -33.08 5.84
C ARG A 544 9.76 -32.03 6.94
N ASP A 545 10.86 -32.01 7.69
CA ASP A 545 11.09 -31.02 8.75
C ASP A 545 11.15 -29.61 8.15
N GLU A 546 11.83 -29.44 7.02
CA GLU A 546 11.85 -28.18 6.27
C GLU A 546 10.47 -27.73 5.78
N LEU A 547 9.66 -28.63 5.22
CA LEU A 547 8.36 -28.30 4.62
C LEU A 547 7.26 -28.07 5.65
N SER A 548 7.37 -28.68 6.83
CA SER A 548 6.39 -28.57 7.92
C SER A 548 6.69 -27.44 8.90
N GLY A 549 7.93 -26.93 8.92
CA GLY A 549 8.31 -25.77 9.70
C GLY A 549 7.73 -24.46 9.15
N LEU A 550 7.57 -23.45 10.02
CA LEU A 550 7.27 -22.08 9.60
C LEU A 550 8.42 -21.45 8.79
N PHE A 551 9.63 -21.96 8.98
CA PHE A 551 10.86 -21.56 8.30
C PHE A 551 11.75 -22.77 8.07
N ARG A 552 12.63 -22.68 7.07
CA ARG A 552 13.49 -23.81 6.67
C ARG A 552 14.64 -24.08 7.62
N ALA A 553 15.18 -23.02 8.23
CA ALA A 553 16.31 -23.14 9.15
C ALA A 553 16.48 -21.86 10.00
N GLN A 554 17.36 -21.95 10.98
CA GLN A 554 17.73 -20.83 11.85
C GLN A 554 19.23 -20.84 12.15
N VAL A 555 19.74 -19.67 12.52
CA VAL A 555 21.12 -19.41 12.91
C VAL A 555 21.20 -18.86 14.33
N TYR A 556 22.40 -18.87 14.91
CA TYR A 556 22.65 -18.46 16.29
C TYR A 556 23.76 -17.41 16.35
N GLY A 557 23.49 -16.30 17.03
CA GLY A 557 24.43 -15.20 17.21
C GLY A 557 25.57 -15.53 18.18
N GLY A 558 26.79 -15.22 17.77
CA GLY A 558 28.03 -15.43 18.50
C GLY A 558 28.37 -14.34 19.52
N GLY A 559 28.88 -14.75 20.69
CA GLY A 559 29.38 -13.85 21.74
C GLY A 559 28.56 -13.89 23.03
N VAL A 560 28.99 -13.14 24.03
CA VAL A 560 28.33 -13.04 25.34
C VAL A 560 27.59 -11.71 25.40
N LEU A 561 26.28 -11.77 25.64
CA LEU A 561 25.46 -10.59 25.89
C LEU A 561 25.76 -10.00 27.27
N HIS A 562 25.48 -8.71 27.46
CA HIS A 562 25.54 -8.12 28.80
C HIS A 562 24.59 -8.85 29.76
N GLN A 563 24.94 -8.90 31.06
CA GLN A 563 24.16 -9.66 32.04
C GLN A 563 22.70 -9.18 32.16
N HIS A 564 22.43 -7.92 31.81
CA HIS A 564 21.08 -7.34 31.72
C HIS A 564 20.17 -8.10 30.74
N TYR A 565 20.74 -8.70 29.69
CA TYR A 565 20.00 -9.31 28.57
C TYR A 565 20.01 -10.84 28.57
N ARG A 566 20.35 -11.51 29.67
CA ARG A 566 20.44 -12.99 29.70
C ARG A 566 19.16 -13.71 29.27
N ARG A 567 17.99 -13.06 29.38
CA ARG A 567 16.72 -13.62 28.88
C ARG A 567 16.75 -13.96 27.38
N ALA A 568 17.57 -13.27 26.60
CA ALA A 568 17.70 -13.48 25.17
C ALA A 568 18.29 -14.84 24.80
N ASP A 569 18.97 -15.53 25.73
CA ASP A 569 19.48 -16.89 25.52
C ASP A 569 18.33 -17.91 25.38
N ALA A 570 17.17 -17.65 26.00
CA ALA A 570 16.00 -18.51 25.96
C ALA A 570 14.86 -17.97 25.07
N ALA A 571 14.98 -16.74 24.56
CA ALA A 571 13.95 -16.10 23.74
C ALA A 571 13.81 -16.76 22.37
N ASP A 572 12.59 -16.87 21.85
CA ASP A 572 12.27 -17.47 20.55
C ASP A 572 13.05 -16.82 19.40
N PRO A 573 13.28 -17.55 18.29
CA PRO A 573 13.93 -16.96 17.13
C PRO A 573 13.09 -15.82 16.55
N VAL A 574 13.76 -14.74 16.16
CA VAL A 574 13.15 -13.73 15.31
C VAL A 574 13.03 -14.30 13.90
N ILE A 575 11.84 -14.19 13.30
CA ILE A 575 11.61 -14.66 11.93
C ILE A 575 12.03 -13.54 10.98
N SER A 576 13.19 -13.71 10.34
CA SER A 576 13.61 -12.84 9.24
C SER A 576 13.06 -13.37 7.92
N LEU A 577 12.99 -12.48 6.93
CA LEU A 577 12.62 -12.79 5.57
C LEU A 577 13.84 -13.06 4.68
N PHE A 578 15.04 -13.18 5.23
CA PHE A 578 16.24 -13.45 4.45
C PHE A 578 16.15 -14.81 3.76
N TRP A 579 16.59 -14.88 2.51
CA TRP A 579 16.68 -16.15 1.79
C TRP A 579 17.91 -16.97 2.19
N ASN A 580 19.01 -16.29 2.54
CA ASN A 580 20.32 -16.88 2.78
C ASN A 580 20.68 -16.94 4.26
N ALA A 581 21.32 -18.04 4.66
CA ALA A 581 21.81 -18.23 6.02
C ALA A 581 22.89 -17.20 6.40
N ALA A 582 23.74 -16.80 5.45
CA ALA A 582 24.83 -15.85 5.69
C ALA A 582 24.33 -14.45 6.06
N ASP A 583 23.24 -14.00 5.45
CA ASP A 583 22.62 -12.70 5.74
C ASP A 583 22.01 -12.71 7.14
N ALA A 584 21.24 -13.76 7.45
CA ALA A 584 20.66 -13.96 8.78
C ALA A 584 21.73 -14.07 9.87
N GLN A 585 22.84 -14.79 9.60
CA GLN A 585 23.96 -14.93 10.53
C GLN A 585 24.62 -13.57 10.78
N SER A 586 24.89 -12.82 9.72
CA SER A 586 25.52 -11.50 9.80
C SER A 586 24.65 -10.51 10.58
N GLU A 587 23.32 -10.55 10.39
CA GLU A 587 22.41 -9.67 11.13
C GLU A 587 22.31 -10.06 12.61
N ILE A 588 22.14 -11.35 12.94
CA ILE A 588 22.02 -11.76 14.35
C ILE A 588 23.34 -11.52 15.11
N ASP A 589 24.49 -11.72 14.48
CA ASP A 589 25.80 -11.40 15.07
C ASP A 589 25.96 -9.90 15.33
N ARG A 590 25.48 -9.06 14.40
CA ARG A 590 25.47 -7.61 14.57
C ARG A 590 24.59 -7.21 15.75
N VAL A 591 23.38 -7.75 15.84
CA VAL A 591 22.44 -7.44 16.95
C VAL A 591 23.02 -7.88 18.29
N VAL A 592 23.56 -9.09 18.39
CA VAL A 592 24.25 -9.56 19.60
C VAL A 592 25.44 -8.65 19.92
N GLY A 593 26.17 -8.18 18.92
CA GLY A 593 27.24 -7.19 19.04
C GLY A 593 26.79 -5.89 19.71
N MET A 594 25.64 -5.34 19.31
CA MET A 594 25.09 -4.11 19.88
C MET A 594 24.78 -4.23 21.37
N TYR A 595 24.35 -5.42 21.81
CA TYR A 595 23.89 -5.70 23.17
C TYR A 595 24.92 -6.42 24.06
N ARG A 596 26.20 -6.41 23.67
CA ARG A 596 27.32 -6.82 24.56
C ARG A 596 27.53 -5.88 25.74
N GLN A 597 27.01 -4.65 25.63
CA GLN A 597 27.02 -3.63 26.67
C GLN A 597 25.58 -3.24 27.02
N GLN A 598 25.35 -2.78 28.25
CA GLN A 598 24.05 -2.21 28.62
C GLN A 598 23.82 -0.91 27.86
N ARG A 599 22.62 -0.75 27.31
CA ARG A 599 22.21 0.42 26.53
C ARG A 599 21.20 1.22 27.34
N PHE A 600 21.10 2.51 27.04
CA PHE A 600 20.20 3.42 27.72
C PHE A 600 19.45 4.28 26.72
N PHE A 601 18.22 4.63 27.06
CA PHE A 601 17.49 5.74 26.48
C PHE A 601 17.80 7.01 27.29
N TYR A 602 18.12 8.08 26.57
CA TYR A 602 18.37 9.40 27.10
C TYR A 602 17.30 10.35 26.58
N GLN A 603 16.47 10.88 27.46
CA GLN A 603 15.47 11.89 27.11
C GLN A 603 15.96 13.29 27.51
N VAL A 604 15.89 14.22 26.56
CA VAL A 604 16.36 15.61 26.71
C VAL A 604 15.31 16.56 26.14
N THR A 605 15.04 17.64 26.87
CA THR A 605 14.20 18.76 26.42
C THR A 605 15.10 19.94 26.06
N VAL A 606 14.95 20.49 24.86
CA VAL A 606 15.65 21.69 24.36
C VAL A 606 14.59 22.76 24.10
N ARG A 607 14.79 23.98 24.62
CA ARG A 607 13.81 25.08 24.50
C ARG A 607 14.27 26.16 23.51
N GLY A 608 13.41 26.49 22.56
CA GLY A 608 13.55 27.67 21.71
C GLY A 608 14.59 27.59 20.58
N ASP A 609 15.09 26.40 20.25
CA ASP A 609 16.03 26.21 19.13
C ASP A 609 15.72 24.96 18.30
N GLN A 610 15.00 25.16 17.19
CA GLN A 610 14.70 24.08 16.24
C GLN A 610 15.86 23.70 15.33
N SER A 611 16.95 24.48 15.30
CA SER A 611 18.14 24.10 14.55
C SER A 611 18.84 22.89 15.18
N LEU A 612 18.57 22.63 16.47
CA LEU A 612 19.04 21.47 17.24
C LEU A 612 18.10 20.26 17.21
N ALA A 613 17.21 20.18 16.22
CA ALA A 613 16.29 19.05 16.05
C ALA A 613 16.81 18.06 14.98
N PRO A 614 17.64 17.08 15.35
CA PRO A 614 18.11 16.05 14.41
C PRO A 614 16.95 15.17 13.92
N GLN A 615 17.21 14.35 12.92
CA GLN A 615 16.25 13.38 12.37
C GLN A 615 16.43 12.00 13.01
N PRO A 616 15.36 11.19 13.10
CA PRO A 616 15.48 9.80 13.53
C PRO A 616 16.54 9.02 12.74
N GLY A 617 17.32 8.22 13.44
CA GLY A 617 18.43 7.44 12.90
C GLY A 617 19.74 8.21 12.72
N GLN A 618 19.77 9.53 12.89
CA GLN A 618 21.03 10.27 12.95
C GLN A 618 21.77 9.99 14.26
N ILE A 619 23.10 10.00 14.19
CA ILE A 619 23.97 9.79 15.34
C ILE A 619 24.70 11.10 15.65
N GLY A 620 24.65 11.49 16.91
CA GLY A 620 25.32 12.68 17.44
C GLY A 620 26.13 12.37 18.68
N ARG A 621 26.55 13.43 19.38
CA ARG A 621 27.32 13.36 20.62
C ARG A 621 26.56 14.05 21.75
N LEU A 622 26.40 13.34 22.86
CA LEU A 622 25.73 13.83 24.06
C LEU A 622 26.74 13.96 25.20
N THR A 623 26.90 15.17 25.73
CA THR A 623 27.82 15.47 26.84
C THR A 623 27.03 15.95 28.05
N TYR A 624 27.14 15.24 29.18
CA TYR A 624 26.42 15.55 30.40
C TYR A 624 27.25 15.23 31.65
N PRO A 625 27.19 16.01 32.75
CA PRO A 625 28.06 15.83 33.93
C PRO A 625 27.82 14.56 34.77
N ARG A 626 26.91 13.67 34.34
CA ARG A 626 26.49 12.47 35.08
C ARG A 626 26.30 11.30 34.12
N TYR A 627 26.14 10.11 34.69
CA TYR A 627 25.78 8.87 33.97
C TYR A 627 26.85 8.37 32.98
N GLY A 628 28.12 8.78 33.15
CA GLY A 628 29.20 8.37 32.25
C GLY A 628 29.20 9.11 30.91
N LEU A 629 28.60 10.30 30.87
CA LEU A 629 28.48 11.14 29.66
C LEU A 629 29.45 12.33 29.68
N GLU A 630 30.36 12.41 30.66
CA GLU A 630 31.22 13.58 30.91
C GLU A 630 32.22 13.81 29.76
N GLU A 631 32.70 12.73 29.15
CA GLU A 631 33.61 12.77 28.00
C GLU A 631 32.86 12.85 26.64
N GLY A 632 31.53 12.92 26.68
CA GLY A 632 30.64 12.88 25.53
C GLY A 632 30.49 11.47 24.93
N LYS A 633 29.25 10.99 24.82
CA LYS A 633 28.91 9.65 24.29
C LYS A 633 28.23 9.78 22.93
N ALA A 634 28.54 8.86 22.02
CA ALA A 634 27.80 8.74 20.77
C ALA A 634 26.39 8.20 21.06
N VAL A 635 25.36 8.86 20.51
CA VAL A 635 23.96 8.48 20.70
C VAL A 635 23.19 8.57 19.39
N LEU A 636 22.28 7.63 19.16
CA LEU A 636 21.40 7.58 18.00
C LEU A 636 20.04 8.20 18.36
N VAL A 637 19.49 9.03 17.48
CA VAL A 637 18.16 9.64 17.68
C VAL A 637 17.07 8.62 17.37
N ARG A 638 16.26 8.29 18.37
CA ARG A 638 15.14 7.34 18.23
C ARG A 638 13.82 8.07 17.99
N ARG A 639 13.54 9.12 18.77
CA ARG A 639 12.31 9.91 18.70
C ARG A 639 12.62 11.39 18.81
N VAL A 640 11.87 12.20 18.07
CA VAL A 640 11.92 13.65 18.07
C VAL A 640 10.50 14.17 18.12
N GLU A 641 10.18 14.88 19.18
CA GLU A 641 8.93 15.62 19.34
C GLU A 641 9.23 17.12 19.20
N ARG A 642 8.47 17.83 18.36
CA ARG A 642 8.73 19.23 18.03
C ARG A 642 7.46 20.05 18.17
N ASN A 643 7.61 21.27 18.68
CA ASN A 643 6.60 22.30 18.56
C ASN A 643 7.14 23.47 17.75
N PRO A 644 6.71 23.63 16.48
CA PRO A 644 7.20 24.69 15.62
C PRO A 644 6.95 26.11 16.12
N ALA A 645 5.89 26.31 16.92
CA ALA A 645 5.50 27.64 17.40
C ALA A 645 6.36 28.09 18.59
N THR A 646 6.62 27.18 19.54
CA THR A 646 7.46 27.50 20.72
C THR A 646 8.95 27.28 20.46
N GLY A 647 9.28 26.47 19.46
CA GLY A 647 10.64 26.01 19.22
C GLY A 647 11.13 24.93 20.18
N ASP A 648 10.23 24.36 20.99
CA ASP A 648 10.57 23.27 21.90
C ASP A 648 10.79 21.96 21.14
N VAL A 649 11.79 21.21 21.60
CA VAL A 649 12.17 19.91 21.05
C VAL A 649 12.41 18.93 22.20
N VAL A 650 11.72 17.79 22.18
CA VAL A 650 12.02 16.67 23.08
C VAL A 650 12.64 15.55 22.27
N LEU A 651 13.84 15.13 22.67
CA LEU A 651 14.62 14.09 22.01
C LEU A 651 14.66 12.85 22.89
N THR A 652 14.39 11.68 22.31
CA THR A 652 14.77 10.39 22.90
C THR A 652 15.90 9.80 22.07
N MET A 653 17.05 9.62 22.71
CA MET A 653 18.26 9.09 22.08
C MET A 653 18.64 7.74 22.70
N TRP A 654 19.36 6.90 21.97
CA TRP A 654 19.75 5.54 22.36
C TRP A 654 21.26 5.36 22.23
N GLY A 655 21.92 4.74 23.22
CA GLY A 655 23.35 4.41 23.12
C GLY A 655 23.98 3.76 24.32
#